data_AF-A0A4T0GZQ4-F1
#
_entry.id   AF-A0A4T0GZQ4-F1
#
_cell.length_a   1.000
_cell.length_b   1.000
_cell.length_c   1.000
_cell.angle_alpha   90.00
_cell.angle_beta   90.00
_cell.angle_gamma   90.00
#
_symmetry.space_group_name_H-M   'P 1'
#
loop_
_entity.id
_entity.type
_entity.pdbx_description
1 polymer ?
#
loop_
_entity_poly.entity_id
_entity_poly.type
_entity_poly.pdbx_seq_one_letter_code
_entity_poly.pdbx_strand_id
1 'polypeptide(L)'
;MSSGGNKISCPACQIAYRDILDHFRKKHRGVISKQHAARVKLGRCDCGAVLASNSSVALRSHQNKARNNCTVWLQSHSPNPQPDFGVDQCDTRTSSHRPTPASVLDIFSSNSPPPATRSPPPPPALPTTPEWPAQDCTTQFLKLSGCSGVNKPPSPIWAPTFKSVVERLSKEYVGNPSEANLFHMLALPKLGLASCQYQAASGNKQARTLFSQYPHTGFGPVPLKFNNRDRSMMQTVEGYVEQGRCGTGNAVLGSNTKVLPIDDAVINALRAKHPQGESEPFQRYEGFVPGSMPHSGLAEHLLQKKMSADTSPGVSGWTYDLTMLAFQVPTFTAFFNLLMKQVIQNNAPGKTMLCASKLIPLSKPDNGVRPIAVGELFYRLIMKTIMSTYFNIGCLLPNQLGVGSKGGVEPIIYAAQRETDRESGSQFSHLISLDFSNAFNTLKRSSLCNSVFRHLQPVFRSVKWAYNQPAPLVLNDGDQIVNIPSNQGVRQGDPLGPLLFSLGVKDILQDLQNQLEGRATIMAYLDDVYLFAKEDVMDEVEEFFRSTSVGLKLNRSKCSVWRMDEIRENGCSILGSFVGSKKKRAAFLRAKIAKVVSKLDLLQGLRSQHALLLLTRCIQSELRHLQRCLRSDDMMEEWVTLDTALIRQVQLLRGSSRELLSDEWIISLPVRYGGMGISMHSKIAPLAYSAMADFTQDMLRPIFDTVYEPGNDNVAQPERQHQRVSKIHEEQYKKHVDLTREQQNILIDSQSKFGKSWLTTIPYNNSLALSNSEVSVALHYRTLCPGQAEFCLACGLRNTIGHDDL
;
A
#
# COMPACT_ATOMS: atom_id res chain seq x y z
N MET A 1 -13.17 17.20 -2.98
CA MET A 1 -12.27 17.38 -1.82
C MET A 1 -12.23 16.08 -1.03
N SER A 2 -11.03 15.51 -0.90
CA SER A 2 -10.76 14.14 -0.47
C SER A 2 -10.54 14.01 1.03
N SER A 3 -11.33 13.17 1.70
CA SER A 3 -11.15 12.74 3.10
C SER A 3 -9.96 11.78 3.23
N GLY A 4 -8.76 12.36 3.18
CA GLY A 4 -7.51 11.68 3.48
C GLY A 4 -7.28 11.64 4.99
N GLY A 5 -7.66 10.54 5.63
CA GLY A 5 -7.13 10.19 6.95
C GLY A 5 -5.61 10.03 6.89
N ASN A 6 -4.94 10.59 7.90
CA ASN A 6 -3.49 10.60 8.19
C ASN A 6 -2.64 11.64 7.42
N LYS A 7 -2.31 12.74 8.11
CA LYS A 7 -1.10 12.95 8.93
C LYS A 7 -1.28 14.32 9.65
N ILE A 8 -1.03 14.46 10.95
CA ILE A 8 0.25 14.86 11.56
C ILE A 8 0.25 14.37 13.01
N SER A 9 1.33 13.72 13.46
CA SER A 9 1.60 13.46 14.88
C SER A 9 2.36 14.65 15.47
N CYS A 10 1.83 15.26 16.53
CA CYS A 10 2.57 16.20 17.36
C CYS A 10 3.66 15.45 18.16
N PRO A 11 4.93 15.91 18.18
CA PRO A 11 6.02 15.27 18.94
C PRO A 11 5.82 15.26 20.47
N ALA A 12 4.87 16.05 21.00
CA ALA A 12 4.71 16.23 22.45
C ALA A 12 3.86 15.16 23.15
N CYS A 13 3.13 14.30 22.43
CA CYS A 13 2.10 13.44 23.05
C CYS A 13 2.32 11.93 22.91
N GLN A 14 3.57 11.46 22.94
CA GLN A 14 3.95 10.03 23.11
C GLN A 14 3.49 9.39 24.45
N ILE A 15 2.36 9.83 25.00
CA ILE A 15 1.82 9.39 26.29
C ILE A 15 0.40 8.82 26.16
N ALA A 16 -0.36 9.09 25.08
CA ALA A 16 -1.78 8.72 25.07
C ALA A 16 -2.10 7.22 24.91
N TYR A 17 -1.35 6.45 24.10
CA TYR A 17 -1.66 5.01 23.91
C TYR A 17 -1.14 4.15 25.07
N ARG A 18 0.04 4.50 25.61
CA ARG A 18 0.60 3.85 26.80
C ARG A 18 -0.30 4.10 28.02
N ASP A 19 -0.87 5.30 28.16
CA ASP A 19 -1.82 5.64 29.22
C ASP A 19 -3.18 4.96 29.07
N ILE A 20 -3.63 4.63 27.86
CA ILE A 20 -4.85 3.82 27.66
C ILE A 20 -4.61 2.38 28.09
N LEU A 21 -3.47 1.78 27.72
CA LEU A 21 -3.11 0.46 28.20
C LEU A 21 -2.86 0.45 29.71
N ASP A 22 -2.25 1.49 30.26
CA ASP A 22 -2.10 1.65 31.70
C ASP A 22 -3.45 1.90 32.38
N HIS A 23 -4.39 2.62 31.75
CA HIS A 23 -5.74 2.83 32.25
C HIS A 23 -6.53 1.53 32.24
N PHE A 24 -6.50 0.76 31.15
CA PHE A 24 -7.08 -0.59 31.08
C PHE A 24 -6.45 -1.49 32.14
N ARG A 25 -5.11 -1.58 32.20
CA ARG A 25 -4.38 -2.38 33.20
C ARG A 25 -4.65 -1.94 34.64
N LYS A 26 -4.87 -0.65 34.90
CA LYS A 26 -5.19 -0.12 36.24
C LYS A 26 -6.65 -0.29 36.61
N LYS A 27 -7.58 -0.16 35.65
CA LYS A 27 -9.03 -0.30 35.87
C LYS A 27 -9.45 -1.77 36.01
N HIS A 28 -8.71 -2.70 35.40
CA HIS A 28 -8.97 -4.14 35.44
C HIS A 28 -8.00 -4.93 36.34
N ARG A 29 -7.25 -4.25 37.21
CA ARG A 29 -6.51 -4.89 38.33
C ARG A 29 -7.31 -4.70 39.61
N GLY A 30 -7.96 -5.77 40.09
CA GLY A 30 -8.38 -6.04 41.47
C GLY A 30 -8.86 -4.87 42.38
N VAL A 31 -10.09 -5.00 42.88
CA VAL A 31 -10.74 -4.37 44.05
C VAL A 31 -10.11 -3.07 44.61
N ILE A 32 -10.78 -1.94 44.37
CA ILE A 32 -10.48 -0.64 44.98
C ILE A 32 -10.77 -0.69 46.49
N SER A 33 -9.81 -0.27 47.32
CA SER A 33 -9.97 -0.22 48.78
C SER A 33 -10.98 0.87 49.24
N LYS A 34 -11.71 0.58 50.34
CA LYS A 34 -12.78 1.42 50.91
C LYS A 34 -12.35 2.87 51.19
N GLN A 35 -11.08 3.12 51.53
CA GLN A 35 -10.58 4.45 51.89
C GLN A 35 -10.40 5.39 50.68
N HIS A 36 -10.24 4.85 49.46
CA HIS A 36 -10.05 5.68 48.27
C HIS A 36 -11.38 6.17 47.66
N ALA A 37 -12.48 5.44 47.89
CA ALA A 37 -13.82 5.78 47.36
C ALA A 37 -14.45 7.00 48.08
N ALA A 38 -14.17 7.17 49.37
CA ALA A 38 -14.73 8.27 50.18
C ALA A 38 -14.18 9.66 49.80
N ARG A 39 -12.99 9.75 49.21
CA ARG A 39 -12.34 11.02 48.86
C ARG A 39 -12.84 11.68 47.57
N VAL A 40 -13.61 10.98 46.73
CA VAL A 40 -13.96 11.44 45.37
C VAL A 40 -15.46 11.69 45.15
N LYS A 41 -16.30 11.63 46.21
CA LYS A 41 -17.76 11.87 46.17
C LYS A 41 -18.48 11.21 44.98
N LEU A 42 -18.24 9.93 44.76
CA LEU A 42 -19.02 9.10 43.84
C LEU A 42 -20.12 8.39 44.64
N GLY A 43 -21.39 8.68 44.34
CA GLY A 43 -22.51 7.87 44.83
C GLY A 43 -22.46 6.48 44.22
N ARG A 44 -22.50 5.43 45.05
CA ARG A 44 -22.52 4.02 44.63
C ARG A 44 -23.82 3.36 45.05
N CYS A 45 -24.25 2.37 44.26
CA CYS A 45 -25.16 1.32 44.69
C CYS A 45 -24.38 0.30 45.56
N ASP A 46 -25.07 -0.39 46.47
CA ASP A 46 -24.48 -1.29 47.48
C ASP A 46 -23.70 -2.49 46.90
N CYS A 47 -23.83 -2.80 45.61
CA CYS A 47 -23.04 -3.83 44.92
C CYS A 47 -21.65 -3.37 44.43
N GLY A 48 -21.30 -2.10 44.62
CA GLY A 48 -19.96 -1.58 44.28
C GLY A 48 -19.74 -1.23 42.80
N ALA A 49 -20.74 -1.38 41.94
CA ALA A 49 -20.71 -0.88 40.58
C ALA A 49 -20.67 0.67 40.55
N VAL A 50 -19.80 1.22 39.70
CA VAL A 50 -19.79 2.67 39.43
C VAL A 50 -20.98 2.98 38.54
N LEU A 51 -22.04 3.55 39.12
CA LEU A 51 -23.02 4.29 38.33
C LEU A 51 -22.26 5.32 37.51
N ALA A 52 -22.51 5.39 36.21
CA ALA A 52 -21.90 6.37 35.32
C ALA A 52 -22.11 7.78 35.90
N SER A 53 -21.13 8.30 36.64
CA SER A 53 -21.10 9.70 36.99
C SER A 53 -20.77 10.44 35.71
N ASN A 54 -21.77 11.12 35.14
CA ASN A 54 -21.69 12.06 34.05
C ASN A 54 -20.24 12.37 33.62
N SER A 55 -19.88 11.83 32.47
CA SER A 55 -18.73 12.22 31.66
C SER A 55 -18.65 13.74 31.53
N SER A 56 -17.98 14.41 32.47
CA SER A 56 -17.70 15.85 32.37
C SER A 56 -16.49 16.29 33.20
N VAL A 57 -16.06 15.56 34.24
CA VAL A 57 -14.93 15.99 35.09
C VAL A 57 -13.57 15.50 34.57
N ALA A 58 -13.48 14.26 34.07
CA ALA A 58 -12.24 13.74 33.49
C ALA A 58 -11.92 14.37 32.12
N LEU A 59 -12.95 14.65 31.30
CA LEU A 59 -12.80 15.37 30.04
C LEU A 59 -12.50 16.86 30.24
N ARG A 60 -13.08 17.54 31.24
CA ARG A 60 -12.74 18.95 31.54
C ARG A 60 -11.34 19.09 32.13
N SER A 61 -10.85 18.14 32.93
CA SER A 61 -9.46 18.12 33.41
C SER A 61 -8.47 17.97 32.25
N HIS A 62 -8.77 17.09 31.29
CA HIS A 62 -7.91 16.85 30.13
C HIS A 62 -8.04 17.93 29.04
N GLN A 63 -9.23 18.52 28.86
CA GLN A 63 -9.46 19.69 28.01
C GLN A 63 -8.88 20.97 28.62
N ASN A 64 -8.84 21.13 29.94
CA ASN A 64 -8.17 22.25 30.61
C ASN A 64 -6.65 22.09 30.65
N LYS A 65 -6.10 20.87 30.76
CA LYS A 65 -4.67 20.60 30.54
C LYS A 65 -4.26 20.77 29.07
N ALA A 66 -5.11 20.36 28.13
CA ALA A 66 -4.89 20.60 26.70
C ALA A 66 -5.05 22.09 26.34
N ARG A 67 -6.01 22.82 26.94
CA ARG A 67 -6.13 24.28 26.80
C ARG A 67 -4.91 24.99 27.39
N ASN A 68 -4.48 24.66 28.61
CA ASN A 68 -3.34 25.30 29.27
C ASN A 68 -2.00 25.02 28.57
N ASN A 69 -1.81 23.84 27.98
CA ASN A 69 -0.62 23.55 27.16
C ASN A 69 -0.71 24.12 25.74
N CYS A 70 -1.89 24.53 25.28
CA CYS A 70 -2.06 25.24 24.01
C CYS A 70 -1.93 26.76 24.19
N THR A 71 -2.29 27.32 25.36
CA THR A 71 -2.09 28.76 25.67
C THR A 71 -0.62 29.13 25.81
N VAL A 72 0.25 28.22 26.25
CA VAL A 72 1.72 28.46 26.29
C VAL A 72 2.34 28.50 24.88
N TRP A 73 1.66 27.92 23.87
CA TRP A 73 2.10 28.02 22.48
C TRP A 73 1.46 29.21 21.74
N LEU A 74 0.19 29.50 22.01
CA LEU A 74 -0.57 30.58 21.38
C LEU A 74 -0.25 31.99 21.91
N GLN A 75 0.34 32.14 23.11
CA GLN A 75 0.83 33.45 23.59
C GLN A 75 2.16 33.88 22.94
N SER A 76 2.78 33.04 22.10
CA SER A 76 3.94 33.44 21.30
C SER A 76 3.60 33.90 19.88
N HIS A 77 2.36 33.69 19.40
CA HIS A 77 1.96 34.04 18.04
C HIS A 77 0.44 34.33 17.99
N SER A 78 0.05 35.54 18.42
CA SER A 78 -1.31 36.05 18.20
C SER A 78 -1.24 37.32 17.34
N PRO A 79 -1.82 37.35 16.13
CA PRO A 79 -2.45 38.53 15.58
C PRO A 79 -3.92 38.53 16.03
N ASN A 80 -4.35 39.58 16.73
CA ASN A 80 -5.74 39.80 17.15
C ASN A 80 -6.48 40.68 16.10
N PRO A 81 -7.82 40.92 16.16
CA PRO A 81 -8.74 40.34 15.18
C PRO A 81 -9.79 41.34 14.59
N GLN A 82 -10.54 40.85 13.57
CA GLN A 82 -11.89 41.29 13.11
C GLN A 82 -12.08 42.65 12.36
N PRO A 83 -13.22 42.89 11.67
CA PRO A 83 -14.23 42.00 11.01
C PRO A 83 -14.55 42.40 9.53
N ASP A 84 -15.43 41.62 8.90
CA ASP A 84 -16.09 41.87 7.60
C ASP A 84 -16.81 43.24 7.53
N PHE A 85 -16.72 43.92 6.37
CA PHE A 85 -17.83 44.30 5.47
C PHE A 85 -17.37 45.40 4.48
N GLY A 86 -17.48 45.10 3.18
CA GLY A 86 -18.08 45.97 2.17
C GLY A 86 -17.37 47.25 1.66
N VAL A 87 -17.03 47.21 0.37
CA VAL A 87 -17.35 48.22 -0.66
C VAL A 87 -16.50 49.51 -0.75
N ASP A 88 -15.96 49.69 -1.98
CA ASP A 88 -15.62 50.90 -2.74
C ASP A 88 -14.47 51.88 -2.40
N GLN A 89 -13.65 52.04 -3.46
CA GLN A 89 -13.14 53.27 -4.09
C GLN A 89 -12.10 54.20 -3.40
N CYS A 90 -11.14 54.55 -4.26
CA CYS A 90 -10.46 55.85 -4.43
C CYS A 90 -9.52 56.41 -3.34
N ASP A 91 -8.24 56.40 -3.72
CA ASP A 91 -7.42 57.59 -4.04
C ASP A 91 -6.86 58.53 -2.94
N THR A 92 -5.62 58.96 -3.25
CA THR A 92 -4.87 60.15 -2.80
C THR A 92 -4.04 60.16 -1.50
N ARG A 93 -2.71 60.39 -1.71
CA ARG A 93 -1.81 61.44 -1.15
C ARG A 93 -1.72 61.60 0.39
N THR A 94 -0.62 61.92 1.08
CA THR A 94 0.77 62.36 0.80
C THR A 94 1.45 62.59 2.17
N SER A 95 2.79 62.47 2.21
CA SER A 95 3.73 63.23 3.08
C SER A 95 3.72 62.91 4.60
N SER A 96 4.80 63.05 5.38
CA SER A 96 6.20 63.45 5.13
C SER A 96 7.02 63.30 6.43
N HIS A 97 8.35 63.32 6.26
CA HIS A 97 9.39 63.81 7.18
C HIS A 97 10.00 62.91 8.28
N ARG A 98 11.18 62.38 7.90
CA ARG A 98 12.49 62.31 8.62
C ARG A 98 12.76 63.52 9.56
N PRO A 99 13.68 63.46 10.57
CA PRO A 99 15.07 62.94 10.41
C PRO A 99 15.77 62.31 11.65
N THR A 100 16.93 61.67 11.39
CA THR A 100 18.03 61.28 12.30
C THR A 100 19.08 62.44 12.42
N PRO A 101 20.27 62.35 13.08
CA PRO A 101 20.88 61.40 14.04
C PRO A 101 21.64 62.09 15.23
N ALA A 102 22.25 61.31 16.16
CA ALA A 102 23.69 61.37 16.55
C ALA A 102 23.99 61.00 18.04
N SER A 103 25.21 60.49 18.23
CA SER A 103 25.91 59.85 19.36
C SER A 103 26.21 60.71 20.60
N VAL A 104 26.62 60.10 21.75
CA VAL A 104 27.86 60.38 22.55
C VAL A 104 28.06 59.31 23.66
N LEU A 105 29.34 59.13 24.03
CA LEU A 105 30.07 58.15 24.86
C LEU A 105 29.88 58.16 26.41
N ASP A 106 30.26 57.01 27.00
CA ASP A 106 30.97 56.70 28.27
C ASP A 106 30.50 57.19 29.67
N ILE A 107 30.51 56.26 30.65
CA ILE A 107 31.39 56.18 31.86
C ILE A 107 30.77 55.18 32.88
N PHE A 108 31.47 54.10 33.23
CA PHE A 108 31.91 53.71 34.59
C PHE A 108 32.41 52.24 34.66
N SER A 109 33.50 52.06 35.40
CA SER A 109 34.36 50.88 35.48
C SER A 109 34.15 50.06 36.77
N SER A 110 34.77 48.87 36.80
CA SER A 110 35.11 47.96 37.92
C SER A 110 34.16 46.79 38.25
N ASN A 111 34.56 45.57 37.84
CA ASN A 111 35.06 44.51 38.76
C ASN A 111 35.43 43.20 38.00
N SER A 112 36.39 42.48 38.59
CA SER A 112 37.27 41.40 38.10
C SER A 112 36.62 40.16 37.42
N PRO A 113 37.39 39.37 36.63
CA PRO A 113 36.87 38.25 35.83
C PRO A 113 36.81 36.90 36.58
N PRO A 114 35.83 36.03 36.30
CA PRO A 114 35.84 34.64 36.75
C PRO A 114 36.69 33.74 35.81
N PRO A 115 37.14 32.56 36.28
CA PRO A 115 38.17 31.78 35.61
C PRO A 115 37.69 31.09 34.33
N ALA A 116 38.63 30.92 33.39
CA ALA A 116 38.43 30.26 32.11
C ALA A 116 37.89 28.83 32.28
N THR A 117 36.68 28.59 31.78
CA THR A 117 36.17 27.24 31.55
C THR A 117 36.85 26.68 30.30
N ARG A 118 37.69 25.66 30.49
CA ARG A 118 38.26 24.88 29.38
C ARG A 118 37.13 24.36 28.50
N SER A 119 37.12 24.77 27.24
CA SER A 119 36.29 24.15 26.20
C SER A 119 36.64 22.65 26.13
N PRO A 120 35.66 21.75 26.04
CA PRO A 120 35.94 20.34 25.80
C PRO A 120 36.69 20.21 24.45
N PRO A 121 37.64 19.27 24.32
CA PRO A 121 38.36 19.07 23.08
C PRO A 121 37.36 18.74 21.96
N PRO A 122 37.60 19.17 20.72
CA PRO A 122 36.78 18.76 19.60
C PRO A 122 36.75 17.23 19.53
N PRO A 123 35.61 16.62 19.16
CA PRO A 123 35.56 15.17 18.97
C PRO A 123 36.67 14.76 17.99
N PRO A 124 37.31 13.59 18.20
CA PRO A 124 38.36 13.13 17.31
C PRO A 124 37.85 13.16 15.87
N ALA A 125 38.66 13.72 14.97
CA ALA A 125 38.37 13.70 13.55
C ALA A 125 38.04 12.24 13.16
N LEU A 126 36.86 12.04 12.58
CA LEU A 126 36.49 10.74 12.05
C LEU A 126 37.60 10.29 11.09
N PRO A 127 38.05 9.02 11.16
CA PRO A 127 38.97 8.49 10.17
C PRO A 127 38.40 8.76 8.78
N THR A 128 39.25 9.19 7.84
CA THR A 128 38.92 9.14 6.42
C THR A 128 38.33 7.77 6.12
N THR A 129 37.27 7.75 5.30
CA THR A 129 36.61 6.52 4.82
C THR A 129 37.65 5.41 4.71
N PRO A 130 37.51 4.28 5.43
CA PRO A 130 38.33 3.12 5.19
C PRO A 130 38.24 2.90 3.70
N GLU A 131 39.39 2.77 3.06
CA GLU A 131 39.48 1.99 1.85
C GLU A 131 38.99 0.59 2.24
N TRP A 132 37.66 0.41 2.19
CA TRP A 132 37.14 -0.86 1.76
C TRP A 132 37.94 -1.14 0.50
N PRO A 133 38.66 -2.26 0.42
CA PRO A 133 39.41 -2.58 -0.78
C PRO A 133 38.46 -2.36 -1.96
N ALA A 134 38.96 -1.86 -3.08
CA ALA A 134 38.19 -1.59 -4.30
C ALA A 134 37.54 -2.86 -4.92
N GLN A 135 37.15 -3.82 -4.10
CA GLN A 135 36.09 -4.78 -4.31
C GLN A 135 34.84 -4.04 -4.76
N ASP A 136 34.42 -4.35 -5.97
CA ASP A 136 33.21 -3.91 -6.63
C ASP A 136 32.02 -3.75 -5.66
N CYS A 137 31.56 -2.50 -5.47
CA CYS A 137 30.38 -2.14 -4.66
C CYS A 137 29.16 -2.97 -5.05
N THR A 138 29.04 -3.33 -6.33
CA THR A 138 27.96 -4.19 -6.83
C THR A 138 28.04 -5.58 -6.21
N THR A 139 29.19 -6.24 -6.27
CA THR A 139 29.38 -7.57 -5.66
C THR A 139 29.05 -7.56 -4.17
N GLN A 140 29.49 -6.55 -3.43
CA GLN A 140 29.14 -6.41 -2.01
C GLN A 140 27.64 -6.18 -1.79
N PHE A 141 27.02 -5.37 -2.65
CA PHE A 141 25.60 -5.11 -2.60
C PHE A 141 24.78 -6.38 -2.83
N LEU A 142 25.12 -7.21 -3.83
CA LEU A 142 24.41 -8.46 -4.08
C LEU A 142 24.54 -9.45 -2.91
N LYS A 143 25.69 -9.46 -2.21
CA LYS A 143 25.90 -10.25 -0.98
C LYS A 143 24.98 -9.82 0.17
N LEU A 144 24.49 -8.57 0.18
CA LEU A 144 23.50 -8.14 1.17
C LEU A 144 22.23 -8.98 1.12
N SER A 145 21.92 -9.63 -0.01
CA SER A 145 20.79 -10.57 -0.10
C SER A 145 20.83 -11.65 0.98
N GLY A 146 22.02 -12.01 1.47
CA GLY A 146 22.27 -13.02 2.52
C GLY A 146 22.28 -12.45 3.94
N CYS A 147 22.06 -11.14 4.11
CA CYS A 147 22.11 -10.46 5.40
C CYS A 147 20.72 -10.13 5.93
N SER A 148 20.56 -10.27 7.25
CA SER A 148 19.34 -9.91 7.98
C SER A 148 19.13 -8.39 7.93
N GLY A 149 17.88 -7.97 7.74
CA GLY A 149 17.47 -6.57 7.71
C GLY A 149 16.50 -6.23 8.85
N VAL A 150 16.17 -4.94 8.95
CA VAL A 150 15.19 -4.44 9.92
C VAL A 150 13.81 -4.37 9.27
N ASN A 151 12.92 -5.29 9.66
CA ASN A 151 11.58 -5.41 9.09
C ASN A 151 10.49 -4.68 9.89
N LYS A 152 10.80 -4.21 11.11
CA LYS A 152 9.88 -3.44 11.96
C LYS A 152 10.32 -1.96 11.98
N PRO A 153 9.40 -1.00 12.13
CA PRO A 153 9.77 0.40 12.32
C PRO A 153 10.77 0.57 13.47
N PRO A 154 11.81 1.42 13.32
CA PRO A 154 12.72 1.71 14.43
C PRO A 154 11.94 2.22 15.64
N SER A 155 12.18 1.62 16.80
CA SER A 155 11.56 2.10 18.05
C SER A 155 11.95 3.56 18.32
N PRO A 156 11.18 4.30 19.14
CA PRO A 156 11.49 5.71 19.48
C PRO A 156 12.91 5.94 20.00
N ILE A 157 13.55 4.91 20.57
CA ILE A 157 14.92 4.97 21.11
C ILE A 157 15.98 5.00 19.99
N TRP A 158 15.71 4.34 18.86
CA TRP A 158 16.64 4.20 17.73
C TRP A 158 16.40 5.23 16.61
N ALA A 159 15.16 5.73 16.49
CA ALA A 159 14.78 6.66 15.43
C ALA A 159 15.64 7.94 15.35
N PRO A 160 16.03 8.61 16.46
CA PRO A 160 16.89 9.79 16.38
C PRO A 160 18.28 9.50 15.81
N THR A 161 18.93 8.42 16.27
CA THR A 161 20.25 8.02 15.77
C THR A 161 20.18 7.64 14.29
N PHE A 162 19.14 6.92 13.88
CA PHE A 162 18.90 6.60 12.46
C PHE A 162 18.82 7.85 11.59
N LYS A 163 18.04 8.85 12.00
CA LYS A 163 17.92 10.11 11.26
C LYS A 163 19.26 10.84 11.14
N SER A 164 20.06 10.87 12.21
CA SER A 164 21.38 11.50 12.20
C SER A 164 22.35 10.81 11.23
N VAL A 165 22.36 9.47 11.18
CA VAL A 165 23.18 8.72 10.22
C VAL A 165 22.70 8.97 8.79
N VAL A 166 21.39 8.91 8.54
CA VAL A 166 20.79 9.25 7.24
C VAL A 166 21.16 10.66 6.80
N GLU A 167 21.12 11.63 7.70
CA GLU A 167 21.48 13.01 7.40
C GLU A 167 22.93 13.13 6.91
N ARG A 168 23.86 12.46 7.58
CA ARG A 168 25.29 12.46 7.23
C ARG A 168 25.53 11.75 5.89
N LEU A 169 25.03 10.54 5.70
CA LEU A 169 25.19 9.80 4.44
C LEU A 169 24.56 10.57 3.26
N SER A 170 23.44 11.27 3.49
CA SER A 170 22.82 12.12 2.47
C SER A 170 23.72 13.30 2.09
N LYS A 171 24.36 13.95 3.07
CA LYS A 171 25.33 15.04 2.82
C LYS A 171 26.55 14.53 2.05
N GLU A 172 27.08 13.36 2.40
CA GLU A 172 28.21 12.72 1.73
C GLU A 172 27.91 12.45 0.24
N TYR A 173 26.74 11.85 -0.07
CA TYR A 173 26.35 11.63 -1.46
C TYR A 173 26.06 12.93 -2.22
N VAL A 174 25.39 13.91 -1.60
CA VAL A 174 25.11 15.20 -2.26
C VAL A 174 26.41 15.95 -2.57
N GLY A 175 27.40 15.89 -1.68
CA GLY A 175 28.71 16.50 -1.91
C GLY A 175 29.58 15.74 -2.92
N ASN A 176 29.46 14.42 -2.98
CA ASN A 176 30.20 13.57 -3.92
C ASN A 176 29.34 12.37 -4.38
N PRO A 177 28.56 12.52 -5.47
CA PRO A 177 27.73 11.44 -5.98
C PRO A 177 28.57 10.31 -6.59
N SER A 178 28.80 9.25 -5.81
CA SER A 178 29.63 8.11 -6.19
C SER A 178 28.94 6.78 -5.88
N GLU A 179 29.42 5.68 -6.48
CA GLU A 179 28.90 4.34 -6.18
C GLU A 179 29.12 3.97 -4.70
N ALA A 180 30.26 4.35 -4.12
CA ALA A 180 30.58 4.08 -2.72
C ALA A 180 29.60 4.78 -1.76
N ASN A 181 29.34 6.07 -1.97
CA ASN A 181 28.40 6.82 -1.14
C ASN A 181 26.96 6.30 -1.29
N LEU A 182 26.56 5.91 -2.51
CA LEU A 182 25.27 5.27 -2.74
C LEU A 182 25.19 3.90 -2.05
N PHE A 183 26.25 3.09 -2.14
CA PHE A 183 26.33 1.79 -1.48
C PHE A 183 26.14 1.93 0.04
N HIS A 184 26.83 2.87 0.69
CA HIS A 184 26.67 3.06 2.14
C HIS A 184 25.25 3.46 2.54
N MET A 185 24.59 4.33 1.76
CA MET A 185 23.18 4.65 1.95
C MET A 185 22.27 3.41 1.75
N LEU A 186 22.47 2.64 0.68
CA LEU A 186 21.68 1.45 0.40
C LEU A 186 21.92 0.35 1.44
N ALA A 187 23.15 0.14 1.91
CA ALA A 187 23.51 -0.90 2.85
C ALA A 187 23.14 -0.59 4.31
N LEU A 188 22.78 0.67 4.62
CA LEU A 188 22.45 1.15 5.96
C LEU A 188 21.48 0.24 6.75
N PRO A 189 20.37 -0.29 6.18
CA PRO A 189 19.46 -1.15 6.94
C PRO A 189 20.09 -2.45 7.44
N LYS A 190 21.03 -3.01 6.67
CA LYS A 190 21.61 -4.35 6.90
C LYS A 190 22.97 -4.29 7.59
N LEU A 191 23.89 -3.47 7.10
CA LEU A 191 25.24 -3.34 7.65
C LEU A 191 25.32 -2.35 8.81
N GLY A 192 24.38 -1.40 8.89
CA GLY A 192 24.31 -0.43 9.97
C GLY A 192 23.30 -0.84 11.04
N LEU A 193 22.02 -0.60 10.74
CA LEU A 193 20.96 -0.68 11.75
C LEU A 193 20.76 -2.11 12.28
N ALA A 194 20.61 -3.11 11.40
CA ALA A 194 20.40 -4.50 11.82
C ALA A 194 21.62 -5.06 12.59
N SER A 195 22.84 -4.85 12.09
CA SER A 195 24.07 -5.27 12.77
C SER A 195 24.19 -4.69 14.17
N CYS A 196 23.98 -3.37 14.34
CA CYS A 196 24.07 -2.75 15.66
C CYS A 196 22.92 -3.19 16.58
N GLN A 197 21.69 -3.36 16.08
CA GLN A 197 20.56 -3.84 16.89
C GLN A 197 20.76 -5.29 17.36
N TYR A 198 21.35 -6.15 16.54
CA TYR A 198 21.66 -7.53 16.92
C TYR A 198 22.65 -7.58 18.09
N GLN A 199 23.67 -6.71 18.06
CA GLN A 199 24.66 -6.56 19.13
C GLN A 199 24.15 -5.79 20.36
N ALA A 200 22.96 -5.18 20.27
CA ALA A 200 22.37 -4.39 21.35
C ALA A 200 21.84 -5.23 22.53
N ALA A 201 21.84 -6.56 22.42
CA ALA A 201 21.62 -7.46 23.55
C ALA A 201 22.60 -7.19 24.71
N SER A 202 23.78 -6.65 24.40
CA SER A 202 24.82 -6.25 25.36
C SER A 202 24.67 -4.81 25.90
N GLY A 203 23.74 -4.01 25.36
CA GLY A 203 23.48 -2.63 25.80
C GLY A 203 23.03 -1.65 24.70
N ASN A 204 21.79 -1.15 24.80
CA ASN A 204 21.20 -0.21 23.83
C ASN A 204 21.93 1.14 23.66
N LYS A 205 22.66 1.62 24.68
CA LYS A 205 23.37 2.91 24.60
C LYS A 205 24.62 2.77 23.73
N GLN A 206 25.47 1.79 24.02
CA GLN A 206 26.70 1.51 23.28
C GLN A 206 26.41 1.17 21.82
N ALA A 207 25.42 0.31 21.56
CA ALA A 207 25.05 -0.08 20.20
C ALA A 207 24.57 1.12 19.35
N ARG A 208 23.87 2.10 19.96
CA ARG A 208 23.49 3.34 19.27
C ARG A 208 24.68 4.26 19.03
N THR A 209 25.62 4.36 19.97
CA THR A 209 26.86 5.11 19.77
C THR A 209 27.64 4.54 18.58
N LEU A 210 27.80 3.21 18.50
CA LEU A 210 28.46 2.56 17.36
C LEU A 210 27.69 2.76 16.06
N PHE A 211 26.36 2.64 16.09
CA PHE A 211 25.53 2.92 14.92
C PHE A 211 25.71 4.35 14.39
N SER A 212 25.88 5.35 15.27
CA SER A 212 26.12 6.74 14.85
C SER A 212 27.41 6.93 14.02
N GLN A 213 28.35 5.99 14.13
CA GLN A 213 29.64 5.97 13.42
C GLN A 213 29.60 5.19 12.09
N TYR A 214 28.45 4.59 11.70
CA TYR A 214 28.31 3.87 10.43
C TYR A 214 28.76 4.72 9.22
N PRO A 215 29.57 4.21 8.27
CA PRO A 215 29.88 2.79 8.04
C PRO A 215 31.01 2.19 8.89
N HIS A 216 31.58 2.94 9.83
CA HIS A 216 32.70 2.50 10.68
C HIS A 216 32.22 1.92 12.02
N THR A 217 31.30 0.96 11.96
CA THR A 217 30.73 0.36 13.17
C THR A 217 31.63 -0.68 13.82
N GLY A 218 32.56 -1.27 13.07
CA GLY A 218 33.38 -2.41 13.52
C GLY A 218 32.62 -3.73 13.59
N PHE A 219 31.35 -3.76 13.17
CA PHE A 219 30.53 -4.98 13.20
C PHE A 219 30.37 -5.61 11.82
N GLY A 220 30.42 -6.95 11.78
CA GLY A 220 30.10 -7.72 10.59
C GLY A 220 28.59 -7.73 10.25
N PRO A 221 28.22 -8.13 9.03
CA PRO A 221 26.84 -8.39 8.67
C PRO A 221 26.24 -9.49 9.54
N VAL A 222 24.97 -9.38 9.88
CA VAL A 222 24.22 -10.45 10.53
C VAL A 222 23.70 -11.40 9.45
N PRO A 223 24.13 -12.67 9.41
CA PRO A 223 23.64 -13.61 8.41
C PRO A 223 22.12 -13.77 8.50
N LEU A 224 21.46 -13.99 7.37
CA LEU A 224 20.06 -14.43 7.36
C LEU A 224 19.98 -15.80 8.00
N LYS A 225 19.32 -15.88 9.16
CA LYS A 225 18.96 -17.17 9.74
C LYS A 225 17.69 -17.67 9.03
N PHE A 226 17.85 -18.57 8.06
CA PHE A 226 16.77 -19.44 7.66
C PHE A 226 16.54 -20.40 8.82
N ASN A 227 15.59 -20.07 9.70
CA ASN A 227 15.28 -20.98 10.80
C ASN A 227 14.73 -22.28 10.20
N ASN A 228 15.50 -23.37 10.29
CA ASN A 228 15.03 -24.77 10.21
C ASN A 228 14.05 -25.13 11.36
N ARG A 229 13.45 -24.13 12.03
CA ARG A 229 12.34 -24.38 12.95
C ARG A 229 11.10 -24.39 12.08
N ASP A 230 10.38 -25.51 12.06
CA ASP A 230 9.05 -25.65 11.50
C ASP A 230 8.10 -24.61 12.11
N ARG A 231 8.15 -23.38 11.61
CA ARG A 231 7.18 -22.35 11.98
C ARG A 231 5.87 -22.78 11.35
N SER A 232 4.86 -22.94 12.18
CA SER A 232 3.52 -23.16 11.66
C SER A 232 3.12 -21.99 10.74
N MET A 233 2.21 -22.26 9.81
CA MET A 233 1.62 -21.22 8.95
C MET A 233 1.14 -20.04 9.80
N MET A 234 0.51 -20.31 10.95
CA MET A 234 -0.01 -19.31 11.87
C MET A 234 1.09 -18.40 12.43
N GLN A 235 2.19 -18.97 12.91
CA GLN A 235 3.33 -18.17 13.41
C GLN A 235 3.94 -17.28 12.31
N THR A 236 3.98 -17.77 11.08
CA THR A 236 4.47 -16.99 9.93
C THR A 236 3.53 -15.83 9.60
N VAL A 237 2.22 -16.08 9.59
CA VAL A 237 1.18 -15.06 9.36
C VAL A 237 1.25 -13.98 10.45
N GLU A 238 1.31 -14.37 11.73
CA GLU A 238 1.45 -13.42 12.83
C GLU A 238 2.72 -12.58 12.71
N GLY A 239 3.84 -13.22 12.36
CA GLY A 239 5.11 -12.51 12.13
C GLY A 239 5.01 -11.44 11.05
N TYR A 240 4.25 -11.66 9.96
CA TYR A 240 4.00 -10.63 8.95
C TYR A 240 3.10 -9.50 9.46
N VAL A 241 2.04 -9.82 10.21
CA VAL A 241 1.16 -8.81 10.82
C VAL A 241 1.94 -7.92 11.78
N GLU A 242 2.83 -8.49 12.61
CA GLU A 242 3.71 -7.72 13.52
C GLU A 242 4.75 -6.84 12.80
N GLN A 243 5.00 -7.09 11.52
CA GLN A 243 5.82 -6.22 10.66
C GLN A 243 4.97 -5.14 9.97
N GLY A 244 3.67 -5.08 10.25
CA GLY A 244 2.72 -4.19 9.58
C GLY A 244 2.28 -4.69 8.20
N ARG A 245 2.68 -5.91 7.81
CA ARG A 245 2.51 -6.49 6.47
C ARG A 245 1.27 -7.38 6.36
N CYS A 246 0.11 -6.84 6.73
CA CYS A 246 -1.14 -7.61 6.82
C CYS A 246 -1.53 -8.30 5.50
N GLY A 247 -1.34 -7.66 4.35
CA GLY A 247 -1.64 -8.25 3.05
C GLY A 247 -0.72 -9.42 2.68
N THR A 248 0.55 -9.37 3.10
CA THR A 248 1.46 -10.54 2.97
C THR A 248 1.00 -11.67 3.89
N GLY A 249 0.64 -11.36 5.14
CA GLY A 249 0.06 -12.34 6.06
C GLY A 249 -1.22 -12.97 5.50
N ASN A 250 -2.12 -12.17 4.93
CA ASN A 250 -3.35 -12.64 4.28
C ASN A 250 -3.11 -13.49 3.02
N ALA A 251 -2.04 -13.20 2.28
CA ALA A 251 -1.66 -14.01 1.13
C ALA A 251 -1.15 -15.37 1.57
N VAL A 252 -0.37 -15.44 2.65
CA VAL A 252 0.09 -16.72 3.22
C VAL A 252 -1.07 -17.48 3.86
N LEU A 253 -2.00 -16.78 4.50
CA LEU A 253 -3.22 -17.33 5.09
C LEU A 253 -4.15 -17.83 3.96
N GLY A 254 -4.14 -19.12 3.69
CA GLY A 254 -4.97 -19.76 2.65
C GLY A 254 -4.32 -19.90 1.27
N SER A 255 -3.01 -19.63 1.14
CA SER A 255 -2.27 -19.94 -0.08
C SER A 255 -1.68 -21.35 -0.05
N ASN A 256 -1.94 -22.11 -1.12
CA ASN A 256 -1.20 -23.34 -1.44
C ASN A 256 0.09 -23.05 -2.22
N THR A 257 0.31 -21.81 -2.65
CA THR A 257 1.53 -21.37 -3.33
C THR A 257 2.67 -21.34 -2.32
N LYS A 258 3.67 -22.18 -2.54
CA LYS A 258 4.86 -22.29 -1.70
C LYS A 258 6.03 -21.61 -2.39
N VAL A 259 6.94 -21.05 -1.60
CA VAL A 259 8.27 -20.71 -2.09
C VAL A 259 8.99 -22.03 -2.35
N LEU A 260 9.50 -22.22 -3.56
CA LEU A 260 10.20 -23.44 -3.94
C LEU A 260 11.64 -23.41 -3.40
N PRO A 261 12.22 -24.57 -3.05
CA PRO A 261 13.63 -24.66 -2.71
C PRO A 261 14.48 -24.22 -3.91
N ILE A 262 15.65 -23.66 -3.63
CA ILE A 262 16.58 -23.18 -4.67
C ILE A 262 17.46 -24.35 -5.10
N ASP A 263 16.89 -25.30 -5.82
CA ASP A 263 17.66 -26.41 -6.42
C ASP A 263 18.00 -26.13 -7.90
N ASP A 264 18.84 -26.99 -8.49
CA ASP A 264 19.25 -26.84 -9.90
C ASP A 264 18.07 -26.87 -10.87
N ALA A 265 17.01 -27.62 -10.58
CA ALA A 265 15.83 -27.69 -11.44
C ALA A 265 15.08 -26.35 -11.44
N VAL A 266 14.87 -25.76 -10.27
CA VAL A 266 14.24 -24.44 -10.11
C VAL A 266 15.11 -23.35 -10.72
N ILE A 267 16.43 -23.38 -10.48
CA ILE A 267 17.38 -22.42 -11.07
C ILE A 267 17.33 -22.49 -12.61
N ASN A 268 17.37 -23.70 -13.19
CA ASN A 268 17.31 -23.87 -14.64
C ASN A 268 15.97 -23.44 -15.22
N ALA A 269 14.85 -23.74 -14.54
CA ALA A 269 13.52 -23.27 -14.93
C ALA A 269 13.40 -21.73 -14.88
N LEU A 270 14.08 -21.07 -13.94
CA LEU A 270 14.16 -19.62 -13.88
C LEU A 270 15.06 -19.05 -14.99
N ARG A 271 16.24 -19.64 -15.23
CA ARG A 271 17.14 -19.23 -16.33
C ARG A 271 16.45 -19.31 -17.68
N ALA A 272 15.69 -20.37 -17.94
CA ALA A 272 14.92 -20.55 -19.18
C ALA A 272 13.89 -19.44 -19.42
N LYS A 273 13.42 -18.75 -18.36
CA LYS A 273 12.48 -17.63 -18.48
C LYS A 273 13.16 -16.30 -18.80
N HIS A 274 14.47 -16.20 -18.68
CA HIS A 274 15.23 -14.97 -18.92
C HIS A 274 16.15 -15.18 -20.13
N PRO A 275 15.60 -15.09 -21.35
CA PRO A 275 16.38 -15.30 -22.57
C PRO A 275 17.47 -14.23 -22.72
N GLN A 276 18.49 -14.57 -23.51
CA GLN A 276 19.50 -13.60 -23.91
C GLN A 276 18.87 -12.48 -24.76
N GLY A 277 19.46 -11.29 -24.67
CA GLY A 277 19.03 -10.11 -25.40
C GLY A 277 20.19 -9.51 -26.19
N GLU A 278 19.89 -8.53 -27.04
CA GLU A 278 20.90 -7.74 -27.74
C GLU A 278 21.76 -6.95 -26.72
N SER A 279 23.05 -6.79 -27.02
CA SER A 279 23.91 -5.91 -26.23
C SER A 279 23.51 -4.46 -26.47
N GLU A 280 23.31 -3.72 -25.39
CA GLU A 280 23.06 -2.28 -25.40
C GLU A 280 21.92 -1.81 -26.35
N PRO A 281 20.69 -2.35 -26.16
CA PRO A 281 19.58 -2.19 -27.11
C PRO A 281 19.04 -0.76 -27.23
N PHE A 282 19.49 0.17 -26.39
CA PHE A 282 19.12 1.59 -26.40
C PHE A 282 20.23 2.51 -26.94
N GLN A 283 21.31 1.97 -27.50
CA GLN A 283 22.39 2.78 -28.06
C GLN A 283 21.97 3.64 -29.24
N ARG A 284 21.00 3.15 -30.04
CA ARG A 284 20.55 3.80 -31.28
C ARG A 284 20.12 5.25 -31.10
N TYR A 285 19.56 5.60 -29.94
CA TYR A 285 19.12 6.97 -29.66
C TYR A 285 19.68 7.47 -28.33
N GLU A 286 19.99 8.76 -28.26
CA GLU A 286 20.38 9.40 -27.00
C GLU A 286 19.15 9.83 -26.18
N GLY A 287 18.14 10.35 -26.86
CA GLY A 287 16.98 11.00 -26.26
C GLY A 287 17.29 12.36 -25.60
N PHE A 288 16.26 13.14 -25.25
CA PHE A 288 16.45 14.45 -24.60
C PHE A 288 16.23 14.39 -23.08
N VAL A 289 16.70 15.42 -22.37
CA VAL A 289 16.38 15.65 -20.96
C VAL A 289 15.08 16.45 -20.88
N PRO A 290 14.04 15.99 -20.16
CA PRO A 290 12.78 16.72 -20.04
C PRO A 290 13.00 18.16 -19.56
N GLY A 291 12.22 19.10 -20.12
CA GLY A 291 12.32 20.52 -19.78
C GLY A 291 11.91 20.86 -18.34
N SER A 292 11.15 19.98 -17.67
CA SER A 292 10.76 20.11 -16.27
C SER A 292 11.17 18.88 -15.47
N MET A 293 11.59 19.07 -14.23
CA MET A 293 11.90 18.00 -13.28
C MET A 293 10.69 17.72 -12.37
N PRO A 294 10.56 16.51 -11.79
CA PRO A 294 9.54 16.25 -10.79
C PRO A 294 9.69 17.18 -9.58
N HIS A 295 8.57 17.59 -8.98
CA HIS A 295 8.58 18.41 -7.76
C HIS A 295 9.31 17.68 -6.61
N SER A 296 10.06 18.44 -5.82
CA SER A 296 10.95 17.91 -4.77
C SER A 296 10.26 17.07 -3.69
N GLY A 297 8.98 17.36 -3.38
CA GLY A 297 8.17 16.60 -2.42
C GLY A 297 7.35 15.46 -3.03
N LEU A 298 7.39 15.27 -4.36
CA LEU A 298 6.52 14.30 -5.03
C LEU A 298 6.84 12.85 -4.64
N ALA A 299 8.12 12.52 -4.48
CA ALA A 299 8.54 11.18 -4.06
C ALA A 299 7.98 10.82 -2.67
N GLU A 300 8.12 11.70 -1.68
CA GLU A 300 7.54 11.48 -0.35
C GLU A 300 6.01 11.35 -0.43
N HIS A 301 5.37 12.22 -1.21
CA HIS A 301 3.92 12.18 -1.41
C HIS A 301 3.46 10.84 -2.00
N LEU A 302 4.15 10.33 -3.04
CA LEU A 302 3.83 9.06 -3.67
C LEU A 302 4.11 7.87 -2.75
N LEU A 303 5.21 7.90 -1.99
CA LEU A 303 5.47 6.90 -0.96
C LEU A 303 4.29 6.87 0.03
N GLN A 304 3.87 8.03 0.54
CA GLN A 304 2.76 8.10 1.51
C GLN A 304 1.40 7.66 0.93
N LYS A 305 1.07 8.09 -0.30
CA LYS A 305 -0.31 8.02 -0.82
C LYS A 305 -0.53 6.90 -1.82
N LYS A 306 0.53 6.36 -2.43
CA LYS A 306 0.43 5.42 -3.57
C LYS A 306 1.21 4.12 -3.35
N MET A 307 2.12 4.04 -2.39
CA MET A 307 2.82 2.80 -2.04
C MET A 307 2.21 2.17 -0.78
N SER A 308 2.06 0.84 -0.82
CA SER A 308 1.59 0.10 0.35
C SER A 308 2.70 -0.03 1.39
N ALA A 309 2.36 0.10 2.67
CA ALA A 309 3.27 -0.23 3.76
C ALA A 309 3.73 -1.71 3.73
N ASP A 310 2.93 -2.59 3.10
CA ASP A 310 3.24 -4.02 2.94
C ASP A 310 4.33 -4.31 1.90
N THR A 311 4.83 -3.28 1.22
CA THR A 311 5.82 -3.42 0.15
C THR A 311 7.08 -4.11 0.66
N SER A 312 7.38 -5.28 0.11
CA SER A 312 8.63 -6.02 0.42
C SER A 312 9.87 -5.16 0.09
N PRO A 313 10.90 -5.16 0.96
CA PRO A 313 12.17 -4.52 0.67
C PRO A 313 12.94 -5.27 -0.42
N GLY A 314 13.85 -4.59 -1.13
CA GLY A 314 14.78 -5.19 -2.09
C GLY A 314 15.95 -5.92 -1.42
N VAL A 315 17.07 -6.04 -2.13
CA VAL A 315 18.37 -6.55 -1.66
C VAL A 315 18.91 -5.69 -0.52
N SER A 316 18.79 -4.36 -0.61
CA SER A 316 19.27 -3.39 0.39
C SER A 316 18.63 -3.51 1.78
N GLY A 317 17.40 -4.02 1.86
CA GLY A 317 16.62 -4.06 3.09
C GLY A 317 15.87 -2.77 3.42
N TRP A 318 15.87 -1.75 2.55
CA TRP A 318 15.06 -0.54 2.75
C TRP A 318 13.56 -0.86 2.70
N THR A 319 12.88 -0.66 3.83
CA THR A 319 11.44 -0.84 3.98
C THR A 319 10.68 0.47 3.79
N TYR A 320 9.36 0.39 3.64
CA TYR A 320 8.47 1.55 3.65
C TYR A 320 8.72 2.45 4.87
N ASP A 321 8.74 1.88 6.07
CA ASP A 321 8.85 2.64 7.31
C ASP A 321 10.22 3.31 7.49
N LEU A 322 11.31 2.63 7.12
CA LEU A 322 12.65 3.22 7.13
C LEU A 322 12.73 4.40 6.17
N THR A 323 12.14 4.26 4.98
CA THR A 323 12.14 5.32 3.96
C THR A 323 11.26 6.50 4.40
N MET A 324 10.09 6.23 4.99
CA MET A 324 9.23 7.26 5.59
C MET A 324 9.92 8.00 6.74
N LEU A 325 10.74 7.31 7.54
CA LEU A 325 11.52 7.92 8.60
C LEU A 325 12.68 8.77 8.03
N ALA A 326 13.32 8.32 6.96
CA ALA A 326 14.38 9.03 6.26
C ALA A 326 13.87 10.34 5.62
N PHE A 327 12.69 10.36 5.00
CA PHE A 327 12.08 11.58 4.45
C PHE A 327 11.77 12.66 5.50
N GLN A 328 11.79 12.34 6.80
CA GLN A 328 11.72 13.36 7.87
C GLN A 328 13.04 14.13 8.04
N VAL A 329 14.09 13.76 7.30
CA VAL A 329 15.39 14.43 7.27
C VAL A 329 15.49 15.25 5.97
N PRO A 330 15.54 16.60 6.02
CA PRO A 330 15.54 17.43 4.82
C PRO A 330 16.66 17.12 3.81
N THR A 331 17.86 16.75 4.29
CA THR A 331 18.98 16.39 3.40
C THR A 331 18.75 15.08 2.67
N PHE A 332 17.95 14.16 3.21
CA PHE A 332 17.55 12.94 2.50
C PHE A 332 16.68 13.27 1.28
N THR A 333 15.78 14.25 1.41
CA THR A 333 15.01 14.75 0.27
C THR A 333 15.92 15.35 -0.80
N ALA A 334 16.96 16.09 -0.43
CA ALA A 334 17.96 16.60 -1.37
C ALA A 334 18.75 15.46 -2.05
N PHE A 335 19.23 14.48 -1.29
CA PHE A 335 19.86 13.25 -1.79
C PHE A 335 18.97 12.53 -2.83
N PHE A 336 17.72 12.28 -2.46
CA PHE A 336 16.81 11.50 -3.30
C PHE A 336 16.47 12.24 -4.60
N ASN A 337 16.28 13.56 -4.53
CA ASN A 337 16.04 14.39 -5.71
C ASN A 337 17.25 14.47 -6.64
N LEU A 338 18.47 14.54 -6.09
CA LEU A 338 19.70 14.49 -6.87
C LEU A 338 19.85 13.14 -7.59
N LEU A 339 19.68 12.03 -6.85
CA LEU A 339 19.74 10.69 -7.44
C LEU A 339 18.69 10.52 -8.56
N MET A 340 17.45 10.97 -8.33
CA MET A 340 16.39 10.95 -9.34
C MET A 340 16.76 11.79 -10.57
N LYS A 341 17.34 12.98 -10.38
CA LYS A 341 17.81 13.83 -11.48
C LYS A 341 18.88 13.11 -12.31
N GLN A 342 19.81 12.44 -11.65
CA GLN A 342 20.86 11.70 -12.32
C GLN A 342 20.32 10.48 -13.11
N VAL A 343 19.28 9.82 -12.60
CA VAL A 343 18.57 8.75 -13.34
C VAL A 343 17.91 9.32 -14.61
N ILE A 344 17.21 10.46 -14.49
CA ILE A 344 16.59 11.14 -15.64
C ILE A 344 17.63 11.56 -16.68
N GLN A 345 18.83 11.93 -16.24
CA GLN A 345 19.94 12.32 -17.10
C GLN A 345 20.74 11.14 -17.66
N ASN A 346 20.43 9.89 -17.27
CA ASN A 346 21.19 8.69 -17.62
C ASN A 346 22.66 8.71 -17.13
N ASN A 347 22.92 9.26 -15.94
CA ASN A 347 24.26 9.34 -15.35
C ASN A 347 24.32 8.99 -13.85
N ALA A 348 23.25 8.42 -13.29
CA ALA A 348 23.25 8.00 -11.88
C ALA A 348 24.25 6.86 -11.63
N PRO A 349 25.06 6.95 -10.55
CA PRO A 349 25.97 5.88 -10.13
C PRO A 349 25.18 4.67 -9.60
N GLY A 350 25.83 3.51 -9.53
CA GLY A 350 25.27 2.31 -8.89
C GLY A 350 24.04 1.76 -9.59
N LYS A 351 23.96 1.94 -10.92
CA LYS A 351 22.88 1.41 -11.77
C LYS A 351 22.59 -0.06 -11.47
N THR A 352 23.62 -0.90 -11.40
CA THR A 352 23.48 -2.34 -11.15
C THR A 352 22.88 -2.62 -9.76
N MET A 353 23.26 -1.86 -8.73
CA MET A 353 22.70 -1.97 -7.38
C MET A 353 21.21 -1.57 -7.35
N LEU A 354 20.87 -0.41 -7.93
CA LEU A 354 19.49 0.09 -7.96
C LEU A 354 18.56 -0.76 -8.83
N CYS A 355 19.09 -1.37 -9.89
CA CYS A 355 18.34 -2.23 -10.81
C CYS A 355 18.22 -3.69 -10.35
N ALA A 356 18.98 -4.09 -9.32
CA ALA A 356 18.94 -5.45 -8.80
C ALA A 356 17.58 -5.76 -8.14
N SER A 357 17.19 -7.03 -8.20
CA SER A 357 15.96 -7.51 -7.58
C SER A 357 16.19 -8.83 -6.85
N LYS A 358 15.50 -9.04 -5.73
CA LYS A 358 15.42 -10.38 -5.12
C LYS A 358 14.44 -11.22 -5.91
N LEU A 359 14.86 -12.38 -6.39
CA LEU A 359 14.03 -13.28 -7.17
C LEU A 359 13.51 -14.40 -6.27
N ILE A 360 12.19 -14.49 -6.15
CA ILE A 360 11.50 -15.47 -5.32
C ILE A 360 10.80 -16.46 -6.25
N PRO A 361 11.17 -17.76 -6.23
CA PRO A 361 10.49 -18.79 -6.99
C PRO A 361 9.23 -19.23 -6.25
N LEU A 362 8.06 -18.92 -6.81
CA LEU A 362 6.78 -19.39 -6.30
C LEU A 362 6.29 -20.60 -7.12
N SER A 363 5.62 -21.56 -6.48
CA SER A 363 4.94 -22.63 -7.20
C SER A 363 3.77 -22.10 -8.02
N LYS A 364 3.53 -22.71 -9.18
CA LYS A 364 2.29 -22.57 -9.93
C LYS A 364 1.38 -23.78 -9.68
N PRO A 365 0.07 -23.66 -9.98
CA PRO A 365 -0.85 -24.80 -9.93
C PRO A 365 -0.46 -25.93 -10.89
N ASP A 366 0.23 -25.63 -11.99
CA ASP A 366 0.69 -26.58 -13.02
C ASP A 366 2.08 -27.17 -12.69
N ASN A 367 2.52 -27.14 -11.43
CA ASN A 367 3.86 -27.48 -10.97
C ASN A 367 5.01 -26.66 -11.61
N GLY A 368 4.71 -25.65 -12.42
CA GLY A 368 5.71 -24.75 -12.95
C GLY A 368 6.23 -23.74 -11.91
N VAL A 369 7.32 -23.05 -12.25
CA VAL A 369 7.88 -21.98 -11.41
C VAL A 369 7.29 -20.63 -11.82
N ARG A 370 6.96 -19.74 -10.88
CA ARG A 370 6.60 -18.33 -11.10
C ARG A 370 7.68 -17.44 -10.48
N PRO A 371 8.48 -16.71 -11.30
CA PRO A 371 9.42 -15.74 -10.77
C PRO A 371 8.68 -14.52 -10.21
N ILE A 372 9.04 -14.09 -9.01
CA ILE A 372 8.68 -12.77 -8.47
C ILE A 372 9.96 -12.00 -8.20
N ALA A 373 10.22 -10.95 -8.97
CA ALA A 373 11.34 -10.06 -8.74
C ALA A 373 10.91 -8.85 -7.87
N VAL A 374 11.53 -8.73 -6.70
CA VAL A 374 11.33 -7.63 -5.75
C VAL A 374 12.48 -6.64 -5.90
N GLY A 375 12.25 -5.59 -6.68
CA GLY A 375 13.24 -4.55 -6.95
C GLY A 375 13.50 -3.58 -5.79
N GLU A 376 14.60 -2.84 -5.90
CA GLU A 376 15.00 -1.85 -4.90
C GLU A 376 13.94 -0.77 -4.64
N LEU A 377 13.72 -0.44 -3.37
CA LEU A 377 12.67 0.51 -2.99
C LEU A 377 12.96 1.92 -3.54
N PHE A 378 14.21 2.36 -3.51
CA PHE A 378 14.60 3.68 -4.05
C PHE A 378 14.37 3.74 -5.57
N TYR A 379 14.82 2.72 -6.31
CA TYR A 379 14.54 2.60 -7.74
C TYR A 379 13.04 2.63 -8.03
N ARG A 380 12.25 1.83 -7.30
CA ARG A 380 10.80 1.77 -7.51
C ARG A 380 10.12 3.11 -7.25
N LEU A 381 10.55 3.83 -6.23
CA LEU A 381 10.02 5.14 -5.91
C LEU A 381 10.44 6.20 -6.93
N ILE A 382 11.71 6.21 -7.37
CA ILE A 382 12.21 7.08 -8.44
C ILE A 382 11.37 6.88 -9.71
N MET A 383 11.21 5.63 -10.16
CA MET A 383 10.48 5.33 -11.38
C MET A 383 8.99 5.67 -11.29
N LYS A 384 8.36 5.43 -10.12
CA LYS A 384 6.99 5.89 -9.88
C LYS A 384 6.86 7.42 -9.94
N THR A 385 7.84 8.15 -9.43
CA THR A 385 7.87 9.62 -9.50
C THR A 385 8.00 10.09 -10.95
N ILE A 386 8.94 9.53 -11.71
CA ILE A 386 9.14 9.81 -13.15
C ILE A 386 7.86 9.53 -13.94
N MET A 387 7.23 8.36 -13.74
CA MET A 387 5.96 8.03 -14.39
C MET A 387 4.86 9.00 -14.01
N SER A 388 4.71 9.35 -12.73
CA SER A 388 3.68 10.29 -12.28
C SER A 388 3.85 11.69 -12.85
N THR A 389 5.04 12.06 -13.31
CA THR A 389 5.34 13.36 -13.90
C THR A 389 5.17 13.36 -15.42
N TYR A 390 5.63 12.31 -16.11
CA TYR A 390 5.77 12.34 -17.57
C TYR A 390 4.85 11.40 -18.35
N PHE A 391 4.15 10.48 -17.68
CA PHE A 391 3.25 9.55 -18.38
C PHE A 391 2.04 10.27 -18.97
N ASN A 392 1.71 9.93 -20.22
CA ASN A 392 0.50 10.37 -20.91
C ASN A 392 -0.26 9.14 -21.42
N ILE A 393 -1.54 9.01 -21.07
CA ILE A 393 -2.37 7.86 -21.46
C ILE A 393 -2.57 7.73 -22.99
N GLY A 394 -2.54 8.84 -23.73
CA GLY A 394 -2.64 8.86 -25.19
C GLY A 394 -1.50 8.10 -25.89
N CYS A 395 -0.36 7.88 -25.20
CA CYS A 395 0.71 7.06 -25.73
C CYS A 395 0.38 5.55 -25.78
N LEU A 396 -0.77 5.12 -25.23
CA LEU A 396 -1.20 3.71 -25.19
C LEU A 396 -2.51 3.44 -25.91
N LEU A 397 -3.46 4.38 -25.80
CA LEU A 397 -4.78 4.27 -26.44
C LEU A 397 -4.68 4.23 -27.99
N PRO A 398 -5.68 3.66 -28.68
CA PRO A 398 -6.94 3.11 -28.14
C PRO A 398 -6.84 1.67 -27.62
N ASN A 399 -5.93 0.84 -28.12
CA ASN A 399 -5.99 -0.61 -27.90
C ASN A 399 -5.56 -1.07 -26.50
N GLN A 400 -4.73 -0.30 -25.78
CA GLN A 400 -4.10 -0.77 -24.55
C GLN A 400 -4.63 -0.03 -23.30
N LEU A 401 -5.33 -0.78 -22.45
CA LEU A 401 -6.02 -0.29 -21.25
C LEU A 401 -5.30 -0.65 -19.94
N GLY A 402 -4.20 -1.40 -20.01
CA GLY A 402 -3.49 -1.93 -18.84
C GLY A 402 -2.81 -0.88 -17.95
N VAL A 403 -2.54 0.33 -18.46
CA VAL A 403 -1.81 1.37 -17.73
C VAL A 403 -2.47 2.73 -17.91
N GLY A 404 -2.75 3.41 -16.79
CA GLY A 404 -3.30 4.77 -16.81
C GLY A 404 -4.80 4.85 -17.06
N SER A 405 -5.39 3.90 -17.80
CA SER A 405 -6.83 3.81 -18.02
C SER A 405 -7.55 3.48 -16.72
N LYS A 406 -8.44 4.39 -16.30
CA LYS A 406 -9.31 4.15 -15.13
C LYS A 406 -10.20 2.96 -15.45
N GLY A 407 -10.19 1.96 -14.58
CA GLY A 407 -10.97 0.75 -14.75
C GLY A 407 -10.61 -0.04 -16.00
N GLY A 408 -9.35 -0.12 -16.44
CA GLY A 408 -8.99 -0.70 -17.73
C GLY A 408 -9.38 -2.17 -17.97
N VAL A 409 -9.73 -2.93 -16.93
CA VAL A 409 -10.24 -4.31 -17.05
C VAL A 409 -11.74 -4.31 -17.39
N GLU A 410 -12.48 -3.43 -16.74
CA GLU A 410 -13.94 -3.42 -16.75
C GLU A 410 -14.57 -3.20 -18.13
N PRO A 411 -14.05 -2.34 -19.02
CA PRO A 411 -14.48 -2.20 -20.42
C PRO A 411 -14.46 -3.48 -21.23
N ILE A 412 -13.41 -4.29 -21.09
CA ILE A 412 -13.27 -5.53 -21.86
C ILE A 412 -14.34 -6.53 -21.40
N ILE A 413 -14.53 -6.67 -20.09
CA ILE A 413 -15.51 -7.58 -19.51
C ILE A 413 -16.94 -7.14 -19.86
N TYR A 414 -17.23 -5.84 -19.76
CA TYR A 414 -18.55 -5.30 -20.06
C TYR A 414 -18.87 -5.38 -21.56
N ALA A 415 -17.90 -5.18 -22.45
CA ALA A 415 -18.07 -5.41 -23.88
C ALA A 415 -18.45 -6.87 -24.17
N ALA A 416 -17.76 -7.83 -23.54
CA ALA A 416 -18.10 -9.25 -23.64
C ALA A 416 -19.51 -9.55 -23.09
N GLN A 417 -19.87 -8.99 -21.94
CA GLN A 417 -21.21 -9.14 -21.35
C GLN A 417 -22.30 -8.55 -22.26
N ARG A 418 -22.09 -7.35 -22.81
CA ARG A 418 -23.02 -6.66 -23.72
C ARG A 418 -23.29 -7.49 -24.97
N GLU A 419 -22.25 -8.01 -25.62
CA GLU A 419 -22.43 -8.85 -26.81
C GLU A 419 -23.06 -10.21 -26.46
N THR A 420 -22.70 -10.79 -25.32
CA THR A 420 -23.29 -12.06 -24.84
C THR A 420 -24.76 -11.91 -24.45
N ASP A 421 -25.24 -10.73 -24.05
CA ASP A 421 -26.64 -10.53 -23.66
C ASP A 421 -27.59 -10.34 -24.87
N ARG A 422 -27.09 -9.91 -26.04
CA ARG A 422 -27.90 -9.66 -27.25
C ARG A 422 -28.41 -10.94 -27.91
N GLU A 423 -29.68 -11.32 -27.74
CA GLU A 423 -30.24 -12.58 -28.28
C GLU A 423 -30.17 -12.69 -29.81
N SER A 424 -30.37 -11.57 -30.52
CA SER A 424 -30.25 -11.47 -31.99
C SER A 424 -29.53 -10.16 -32.34
N GLY A 425 -28.68 -10.18 -33.38
CA GLY A 425 -28.02 -8.97 -33.88
C GLY A 425 -26.81 -8.50 -33.05
N SER A 426 -26.07 -9.41 -32.41
CA SER A 426 -24.75 -9.06 -31.87
C SER A 426 -23.84 -8.57 -33.00
N GLN A 427 -23.05 -7.52 -32.72
CA GLN A 427 -22.14 -6.92 -33.69
C GLN A 427 -20.97 -7.86 -34.02
N PHE A 428 -20.63 -8.74 -33.08
CA PHE A 428 -19.50 -9.65 -33.16
C PHE A 428 -19.99 -11.07 -32.85
N SER A 429 -19.60 -12.04 -33.67
CA SER A 429 -19.99 -13.44 -33.49
C SER A 429 -19.01 -14.21 -32.61
N HIS A 430 -17.76 -13.73 -32.49
CA HIS A 430 -16.67 -14.40 -31.76
C HIS A 430 -15.97 -13.47 -30.77
N LEU A 431 -15.52 -14.04 -29.67
CA LEU A 431 -14.53 -13.48 -28.76
C LEU A 431 -13.27 -14.35 -28.81
N ILE A 432 -12.14 -13.76 -29.14
CA ILE A 432 -10.85 -14.44 -29.20
C ILE A 432 -9.95 -13.88 -28.12
N SER A 433 -9.32 -14.74 -27.33
CA SER A 433 -8.29 -14.36 -26.36
C SER A 433 -6.93 -14.88 -26.78
N LEU A 434 -5.91 -14.02 -26.70
CA LEU A 434 -4.53 -14.36 -27.03
C LEU A 434 -3.71 -14.53 -25.75
N ASP A 435 -2.92 -15.60 -25.68
CA ASP A 435 -1.92 -15.84 -24.63
C ASP A 435 -0.53 -15.90 -25.25
N PHE A 436 0.42 -15.14 -24.70
CA PHE A 436 1.80 -15.12 -25.16
C PHE A 436 2.72 -15.88 -24.22
N SER A 437 3.58 -16.73 -24.78
CA SER A 437 4.55 -17.50 -24.00
C SER A 437 5.60 -16.57 -23.39
N ASN A 438 5.62 -16.46 -22.05
CA ASN A 438 6.63 -15.69 -21.30
C ASN A 438 6.75 -14.22 -21.72
N ALA A 439 5.62 -13.61 -22.12
CA ALA A 439 5.53 -12.32 -22.81
C ALA A 439 6.45 -11.21 -22.25
N PHE A 440 6.38 -10.98 -20.94
CA PHE A 440 7.15 -9.91 -20.28
C PHE A 440 8.66 -10.06 -20.48
N ASN A 441 9.19 -11.28 -20.47
CA ASN A 441 10.63 -11.53 -20.56
C ASN A 441 11.13 -11.71 -22.01
N THR A 442 10.24 -11.95 -22.97
CA THR A 442 10.63 -12.23 -24.38
C THR A 442 10.52 -11.03 -25.31
N LEU A 443 9.75 -9.99 -24.94
CA LEU A 443 9.67 -8.74 -25.69
C LEU A 443 11.07 -8.17 -25.97
N LYS A 444 11.38 -7.88 -27.24
CA LYS A 444 12.70 -7.35 -27.60
C LYS A 444 12.92 -5.95 -27.05
N ARG A 445 14.06 -5.74 -26.37
CA ARG A 445 14.42 -4.41 -25.87
C ARG A 445 14.73 -3.41 -26.98
N SER A 446 15.13 -3.87 -28.17
CA SER A 446 15.28 -3.03 -29.36
C SER A 446 13.93 -2.50 -29.87
N SER A 447 12.89 -3.34 -29.89
CA SER A 447 11.50 -2.91 -30.13
C SER A 447 11.05 -1.90 -29.07
N LEU A 448 11.30 -2.20 -27.79
CA LEU A 448 10.99 -1.29 -26.68
C LEU A 448 11.70 0.06 -26.83
N CYS A 449 12.96 0.07 -27.23
CA CYS A 449 13.73 1.29 -27.47
C CYS A 449 13.03 2.18 -28.51
N ASN A 450 12.64 1.61 -29.65
CA ASN A 450 11.92 2.34 -30.70
C ASN A 450 10.57 2.88 -30.19
N SER A 451 9.79 2.05 -29.49
CA SER A 451 8.46 2.44 -29.00
C SER A 451 8.54 3.56 -27.94
N VAL A 452 9.48 3.48 -26.98
CA VAL A 452 9.65 4.53 -25.97
C VAL A 452 10.13 5.82 -26.62
N PHE A 453 11.07 5.74 -27.56
CA PHE A 453 11.57 6.92 -28.28
C PHE A 453 10.45 7.63 -29.05
N ARG A 454 9.59 6.86 -29.74
CA ARG A 454 8.48 7.37 -30.55
C ARG A 454 7.33 7.94 -29.73
N HIS A 455 6.91 7.23 -28.67
CA HIS A 455 5.63 7.51 -28.00
C HIS A 455 5.76 8.15 -26.62
N LEU A 456 6.92 8.05 -25.96
CA LEU A 456 7.10 8.56 -24.60
C LEU A 456 8.54 9.05 -24.36
N GLN A 457 8.98 9.99 -25.19
CA GLN A 457 10.34 10.52 -25.18
C GLN A 457 10.82 10.98 -23.79
N PRO A 458 10.05 11.72 -22.96
CA PRO A 458 10.55 12.26 -21.70
C PRO A 458 11.07 11.23 -20.69
N VAL A 459 10.66 9.96 -20.77
CA VAL A 459 11.18 8.90 -19.90
C VAL A 459 12.34 8.11 -20.52
N PHE A 460 12.65 8.34 -21.80
CA PHE A 460 13.57 7.53 -22.59
C PHE A 460 14.94 7.38 -21.92
N ARG A 461 15.56 8.48 -21.45
CA ARG A 461 16.87 8.42 -20.77
C ARG A 461 16.82 7.60 -19.48
N SER A 462 15.73 7.68 -18.72
CA SER A 462 15.53 6.88 -17.51
C SER A 462 15.37 5.38 -17.84
N VAL A 463 14.66 5.08 -18.93
CA VAL A 463 14.49 3.70 -19.43
C VAL A 463 15.81 3.16 -19.96
N LYS A 464 16.56 3.93 -20.76
CA LYS A 464 17.90 3.60 -21.23
C LYS A 464 18.83 3.33 -20.04
N TRP A 465 18.81 4.20 -19.03
CA TRP A 465 19.56 3.99 -17.80
C TRP A 465 19.19 2.66 -17.14
N ALA A 466 17.90 2.29 -17.07
CA ALA A 466 17.47 1.08 -16.39
C ALA A 466 17.60 -0.23 -17.21
N TYR A 467 17.46 -0.18 -18.55
CA TYR A 467 17.27 -1.35 -19.42
C TYR A 467 18.36 -1.56 -20.48
N ASN A 468 19.29 -0.61 -20.67
CA ASN A 468 20.36 -0.77 -21.66
C ASN A 468 21.41 -1.84 -21.26
N GLN A 469 21.42 -2.27 -20.00
CA GLN A 469 22.32 -3.31 -19.52
C GLN A 469 21.53 -4.37 -18.74
N PRO A 470 22.05 -5.59 -18.61
CA PRO A 470 21.39 -6.64 -17.82
C PRO A 470 21.26 -6.24 -16.35
N ALA A 471 20.11 -6.57 -15.75
CA ALA A 471 19.87 -6.34 -14.32
C ALA A 471 20.04 -7.65 -13.52
N PRO A 472 20.71 -7.63 -12.35
CA PRO A 472 20.84 -8.82 -11.50
C PRO A 472 19.51 -9.25 -10.88
N LEU A 473 19.15 -10.52 -11.03
CA LEU A 473 18.07 -11.17 -10.28
C LEU A 473 18.68 -12.16 -9.30
N VAL A 474 18.68 -11.80 -8.02
CA VAL A 474 19.40 -12.52 -6.97
C VAL A 474 18.48 -13.49 -6.25
N LEU A 475 18.85 -14.76 -6.28
CA LEU A 475 18.31 -15.85 -5.47
C LEU A 475 19.24 -16.08 -4.28
N ASN A 476 18.65 -16.28 -3.10
CA ASN A 476 19.41 -16.56 -1.88
C ASN A 476 18.55 -17.37 -0.90
N ASP A 477 19.08 -18.51 -0.44
CA ASP A 477 18.48 -19.40 0.56
C ASP A 477 19.30 -19.49 1.86
N GLY A 478 20.32 -18.64 2.02
CA GLY A 478 21.19 -18.56 3.20
C GLY A 478 22.55 -19.19 2.97
N ASP A 479 22.62 -20.24 2.15
CA ASP A 479 23.84 -21.02 1.91
C ASP A 479 24.45 -20.68 0.54
N GLN A 480 23.61 -20.38 -0.45
CA GLN A 480 24.04 -20.04 -1.80
C GLN A 480 23.44 -18.72 -2.30
N ILE A 481 24.20 -18.00 -3.12
CA ILE A 481 23.76 -16.80 -3.82
C ILE A 481 23.87 -17.07 -5.31
N VAL A 482 22.73 -17.12 -5.99
CA VAL A 482 22.66 -17.33 -7.44
C VAL A 482 22.18 -16.04 -8.11
N ASN A 483 22.91 -15.59 -9.13
CA ASN A 483 22.54 -14.42 -9.92
C ASN A 483 22.07 -14.86 -11.32
N ILE A 484 20.86 -14.45 -11.70
CA ILE A 484 20.32 -14.63 -13.05
C ILE A 484 20.19 -13.25 -13.71
N PRO A 485 20.88 -12.97 -14.83
CA PRO A 485 20.76 -11.69 -15.51
C PRO A 485 19.43 -11.57 -16.26
N SER A 486 18.73 -10.45 -16.10
CA SER A 486 17.61 -10.06 -16.96
C SER A 486 18.14 -9.29 -18.17
N ASN A 487 18.32 -9.99 -19.30
CA ASN A 487 18.89 -9.42 -20.54
C ASN A 487 17.83 -8.92 -21.53
N GLN A 488 16.69 -9.58 -21.60
CA GLN A 488 15.61 -9.29 -22.55
C GLN A 488 14.32 -8.96 -21.80
N GLY A 489 13.36 -8.35 -22.51
CA GLY A 489 12.06 -8.03 -21.96
C GLY A 489 12.09 -6.96 -20.89
N VAL A 490 10.93 -6.82 -20.24
CA VAL A 490 10.70 -5.93 -19.11
C VAL A 490 10.74 -6.74 -17.82
N ARG A 491 11.29 -6.17 -16.75
CA ARG A 491 11.46 -6.90 -15.49
C ARG A 491 10.12 -7.02 -14.76
N GLN A 492 9.74 -8.23 -14.38
CA GLN A 492 8.54 -8.46 -13.58
C GLN A 492 8.70 -7.85 -12.18
N GLY A 493 7.70 -7.07 -11.73
CA GLY A 493 7.77 -6.35 -10.46
C GLY A 493 8.47 -4.97 -10.52
N ASP A 494 9.03 -4.60 -11.68
CA ASP A 494 9.45 -3.23 -11.97
C ASP A 494 8.21 -2.33 -12.16
N PRO A 495 8.14 -1.15 -11.51
CA PRO A 495 7.05 -0.19 -11.71
C PRO A 495 6.90 0.27 -13.16
N LEU A 496 7.99 0.32 -13.95
CA LEU A 496 7.92 0.64 -15.37
C LEU A 496 7.45 -0.55 -16.21
N GLY A 497 7.55 -1.78 -15.69
CA GLY A 497 7.32 -3.02 -16.45
C GLY A 497 6.02 -3.03 -17.23
N PRO A 498 4.85 -2.79 -16.59
CA PRO A 498 3.56 -2.74 -17.28
C PRO A 498 3.52 -1.68 -18.41
N LEU A 499 4.02 -0.47 -18.14
CA LEU A 499 4.04 0.61 -19.13
C LEU A 499 4.93 0.28 -20.33
N LEU A 500 6.13 -0.22 -20.06
CA LEU A 500 7.10 -0.58 -21.09
C LEU A 500 6.60 -1.75 -21.93
N PHE A 501 5.96 -2.75 -21.33
CA PHE A 501 5.33 -3.83 -22.08
C PHE A 501 4.25 -3.30 -23.01
N SER A 502 3.30 -2.54 -22.45
CA SER A 502 2.20 -1.91 -23.18
C SER A 502 2.68 -1.01 -24.33
N LEU A 503 3.74 -0.24 -24.12
CA LEU A 503 4.36 0.57 -25.18
C LEU A 503 5.03 -0.28 -26.25
N GLY A 504 5.78 -1.31 -25.86
CA GLY A 504 6.50 -2.17 -26.79
C GLY A 504 5.60 -3.00 -27.70
N VAL A 505 4.35 -3.24 -27.28
CA VAL A 505 3.33 -3.92 -28.11
C VAL A 505 2.35 -2.96 -28.78
N LYS A 506 2.45 -1.65 -28.54
CA LYS A 506 1.46 -0.69 -29.05
C LYS A 506 1.36 -0.73 -30.57
N ASP A 507 2.48 -0.56 -31.26
CA ASP A 507 2.48 -0.44 -32.72
C ASP A 507 1.99 -1.74 -33.35
N ILE A 508 2.38 -2.89 -32.79
CA ILE A 508 1.98 -4.18 -33.36
C ILE A 508 0.49 -4.49 -33.14
N LEU A 509 -0.11 -4.04 -32.02
CA LEU A 509 -1.55 -4.15 -31.83
C LEU A 509 -2.33 -3.23 -32.78
N GLN A 510 -1.78 -2.04 -33.09
CA GLN A 510 -2.38 -1.13 -34.06
C GLN A 510 -2.29 -1.69 -35.49
N ASP A 511 -1.15 -2.29 -35.85
CA ASP A 511 -0.98 -2.95 -37.15
C ASP A 511 -1.96 -4.11 -37.32
N LEU A 512 -2.16 -4.93 -36.28
CA LEU A 512 -3.18 -5.99 -36.30
C LEU A 512 -4.59 -5.43 -36.40
N GLN A 513 -4.89 -4.33 -35.69
CA GLN A 513 -6.19 -3.66 -35.75
C GLN A 513 -6.50 -3.15 -37.16
N ASN A 514 -5.48 -2.64 -37.87
CA ASN A 514 -5.62 -2.18 -39.25
C ASN A 514 -5.80 -3.35 -40.21
N GLN A 515 -5.07 -4.46 -40.03
CA GLN A 515 -5.23 -5.66 -40.86
C GLN A 515 -6.63 -6.29 -40.74
N LEU A 516 -7.21 -6.23 -39.54
CA LEU A 516 -8.54 -6.76 -39.24
C LEU A 516 -9.64 -5.69 -39.31
N GLU A 517 -9.39 -4.56 -39.99
CA GLU A 517 -10.33 -3.45 -40.07
C GLU A 517 -11.72 -3.90 -40.55
N GLY A 518 -12.77 -3.45 -39.87
CA GLY A 518 -14.15 -3.83 -40.14
C GLY A 518 -14.55 -5.25 -39.72
N ARG A 519 -13.58 -6.13 -39.41
CA ARG A 519 -13.78 -7.54 -39.03
C ARG A 519 -13.60 -7.79 -37.54
N ALA A 520 -12.66 -7.11 -36.89
CA ALA A 520 -12.44 -7.25 -35.45
C ALA A 520 -12.07 -5.93 -34.76
N THR A 521 -12.39 -5.87 -33.46
CA THR A 521 -11.99 -4.80 -32.54
C THR A 521 -11.08 -5.37 -31.47
N ILE A 522 -9.89 -4.78 -31.30
CA ILE A 522 -8.84 -5.27 -30.40
C ILE A 522 -8.77 -4.42 -29.14
N MET A 523 -8.90 -5.08 -27.99
CA MET A 523 -8.73 -4.49 -26.67
C MET A 523 -7.74 -5.32 -25.86
N ALA A 524 -6.78 -4.66 -25.23
CA ALA A 524 -5.73 -5.31 -24.46
C ALA A 524 -5.65 -4.75 -23.04
N TYR A 525 -5.43 -5.64 -22.08
CA TYR A 525 -5.03 -5.31 -20.72
C TYR A 525 -3.67 -5.96 -20.46
N LEU A 526 -2.60 -5.17 -20.61
CA LEU A 526 -1.23 -5.67 -20.60
C LEU A 526 -1.04 -6.75 -21.67
N ASP A 527 -0.67 -7.97 -21.26
CA ASP A 527 -0.46 -9.15 -22.12
C ASP A 527 -1.76 -9.90 -22.46
N ASP A 528 -2.85 -9.66 -21.74
CA ASP A 528 -4.16 -10.24 -22.06
C ASP A 528 -4.80 -9.45 -23.21
N VAL A 529 -4.79 -10.00 -24.42
CA VAL A 529 -5.36 -9.37 -25.63
C VAL A 529 -6.65 -10.09 -26.04
N TYR A 530 -7.70 -9.31 -26.27
CA TYR A 530 -9.02 -9.78 -26.68
C TYR A 530 -9.44 -9.16 -28.00
N LEU A 531 -9.97 -9.99 -28.91
CA LEU A 531 -10.53 -9.56 -30.18
C LEU A 531 -12.02 -9.86 -30.17
N PHE A 532 -12.83 -8.84 -30.37
CA PHE A 532 -14.25 -8.95 -30.67
C PHE A 532 -14.37 -9.03 -32.19
N ALA A 533 -14.71 -10.20 -32.73
CA ALA A 533 -14.60 -10.48 -34.17
C ALA A 533 -15.94 -10.92 -34.79
N LYS A 534 -16.17 -10.54 -36.05
CA LYS A 534 -17.35 -10.93 -36.84
C LYS A 534 -17.26 -12.35 -37.41
N GLU A 535 -16.08 -12.94 -37.36
CA GLU A 535 -15.74 -14.28 -37.81
C GLU A 535 -14.52 -14.79 -37.03
N ASP A 536 -14.19 -16.08 -37.15
CA ASP A 536 -12.95 -16.61 -36.57
C ASP A 536 -11.75 -16.18 -37.42
N VAL A 537 -10.92 -15.30 -36.84
CA VAL A 537 -9.70 -14.74 -37.47
C VAL A 537 -8.42 -15.31 -36.87
N MET A 538 -8.51 -16.37 -36.05
CA MET A 538 -7.40 -16.79 -35.21
C MET A 538 -6.17 -17.29 -36.00
N ASP A 539 -6.37 -17.95 -37.14
CA ASP A 539 -5.26 -18.42 -37.98
C ASP A 539 -4.51 -17.25 -38.65
N GLU A 540 -5.23 -16.21 -39.07
CA GLU A 540 -4.66 -14.97 -39.60
C GLU A 540 -3.87 -14.22 -38.52
N VAL A 541 -4.40 -14.15 -37.29
CA VAL A 541 -3.71 -13.58 -36.12
C VAL A 541 -2.45 -14.36 -35.80
N GLU A 542 -2.49 -15.70 -35.91
CA GLU A 542 -1.32 -16.54 -35.67
C GLU A 542 -0.21 -16.29 -36.69
N GLU A 543 -0.56 -16.23 -37.98
CA GLU A 543 0.39 -15.89 -39.05
C GLU A 543 0.95 -14.48 -38.87
N PHE A 544 0.09 -13.52 -38.53
CA PHE A 544 0.53 -12.16 -38.25
C PHE A 544 1.62 -12.14 -37.18
N PHE A 545 1.38 -12.71 -35.99
CA PHE A 545 2.38 -12.73 -34.90
C PHE A 545 3.64 -13.52 -35.26
N ARG A 546 3.53 -14.57 -36.08
CA ARG A 546 4.67 -15.35 -36.59
C ARG A 546 5.60 -14.52 -37.48
N SER A 547 5.05 -13.58 -38.24
CA SER A 547 5.80 -12.67 -39.11
C SER A 547 6.48 -11.51 -38.35
N THR A 548 6.06 -11.23 -37.10
CA THR A 548 6.56 -10.08 -36.36
C THR A 548 7.96 -10.28 -35.80
N SER A 549 8.69 -9.18 -35.65
CA SER A 549 10.05 -9.20 -35.09
C SER A 549 10.11 -8.80 -33.60
N VAL A 550 8.97 -8.60 -32.93
CA VAL A 550 8.89 -8.05 -31.55
C VAL A 550 9.26 -9.05 -30.44
N GLY A 551 9.46 -10.33 -30.77
CA GLY A 551 9.86 -11.38 -29.84
C GLY A 551 8.71 -12.03 -29.05
N LEU A 552 7.47 -11.67 -29.37
CA LEU A 552 6.29 -12.33 -28.81
C LEU A 552 5.93 -13.56 -29.64
N LYS A 553 5.63 -14.66 -28.95
CA LYS A 553 5.17 -15.91 -29.55
C LYS A 553 3.86 -16.33 -28.89
N LEU A 554 2.84 -16.52 -29.71
CA LEU A 554 1.55 -17.02 -29.24
C LEU A 554 1.70 -18.44 -28.69
N ASN A 555 0.98 -18.70 -27.60
CA ASN A 555 0.76 -20.01 -27.07
C ASN A 555 -0.60 -20.52 -27.56
N ARG A 556 -0.64 -21.12 -28.75
CA ARG A 556 -1.89 -21.57 -29.39
C ARG A 556 -2.76 -22.44 -28.47
N SER A 557 -2.15 -23.25 -27.61
CA SER A 557 -2.85 -24.12 -26.63
C SER A 557 -3.56 -23.38 -25.50
N LYS A 558 -3.22 -22.10 -25.28
CA LYS A 558 -3.83 -21.22 -24.28
C LYS A 558 -4.64 -20.09 -24.88
N CYS A 559 -4.47 -19.79 -26.17
CA CYS A 559 -5.42 -18.97 -26.91
C CYS A 559 -6.77 -19.69 -26.97
N SER A 560 -7.86 -18.94 -26.97
CA SER A 560 -9.20 -19.50 -27.06
C SER A 560 -10.06 -18.68 -28.02
N VAL A 561 -10.90 -19.37 -28.78
CA VAL A 561 -11.94 -18.80 -29.63
C VAL A 561 -13.27 -19.28 -29.08
N TRP A 562 -14.17 -18.35 -28.79
CA TRP A 562 -15.52 -18.65 -28.35
C TRP A 562 -16.52 -17.95 -29.25
N ARG A 563 -17.58 -18.65 -29.63
CA ARG A 563 -18.75 -17.98 -30.20
C ARG A 563 -19.58 -17.32 -29.10
N MET A 564 -20.25 -16.22 -29.39
CA MET A 564 -21.03 -15.48 -28.37
C MET A 564 -22.21 -16.30 -27.81
N ASP A 565 -22.82 -17.18 -28.63
CA ASP A 565 -23.85 -18.14 -28.22
C ASP A 565 -23.29 -19.18 -27.23
N GLU A 566 -22.10 -19.71 -27.50
CA GLU A 566 -21.41 -20.62 -26.58
C GLU A 566 -21.09 -19.97 -25.23
N ILE A 567 -20.67 -18.69 -25.22
CA ILE A 567 -20.44 -17.94 -23.98
C ILE A 567 -21.77 -17.77 -23.23
N ARG A 568 -22.87 -17.47 -23.91
CA ARG A 568 -24.18 -17.32 -23.27
C ARG A 568 -24.59 -18.58 -22.52
N GLU A 569 -24.41 -19.75 -23.15
CA GLU A 569 -24.81 -21.03 -22.59
C GLU A 569 -23.82 -21.53 -21.53
N ASN A 570 -22.54 -21.62 -21.88
CA ASN A 570 -21.50 -22.31 -21.11
C ASN A 570 -20.70 -21.38 -20.21
N GLY A 571 -20.62 -20.10 -20.59
CA GLY A 571 -19.85 -19.07 -19.93
C GLY A 571 -18.35 -19.13 -20.19
N CYS A 572 -17.66 -18.01 -20.01
CA CYS A 572 -16.22 -17.89 -20.13
C CYS A 572 -15.62 -17.08 -18.96
N SER A 573 -14.40 -17.45 -18.56
CA SER A 573 -13.63 -16.66 -17.58
C SER A 573 -12.82 -15.59 -18.31
N ILE A 574 -12.92 -14.35 -17.88
CA ILE A 574 -12.27 -13.21 -18.53
C ILE A 574 -11.71 -12.25 -17.49
N LEU A 575 -10.39 -11.96 -17.55
CA LEU A 575 -9.70 -11.00 -16.67
C LEU A 575 -10.02 -11.15 -15.17
N GLY A 576 -10.18 -12.39 -14.69
CA GLY A 576 -10.52 -12.69 -13.29
C GLY A 576 -12.01 -12.60 -12.93
N SER A 577 -12.88 -12.27 -13.89
CA SER A 577 -14.35 -12.34 -13.79
C SER A 577 -14.92 -13.49 -14.64
N PHE A 578 -16.24 -13.51 -14.81
CA PHE A 578 -16.97 -14.52 -15.55
C PHE A 578 -18.17 -13.90 -16.30
N VAL A 579 -18.37 -14.29 -17.56
CA VAL A 579 -19.51 -13.88 -18.41
C VAL A 579 -20.29 -15.14 -18.82
N GLY A 580 -21.62 -15.06 -18.90
CA GLY A 580 -22.48 -16.15 -19.35
C GLY A 580 -23.77 -16.30 -18.53
N SER A 581 -24.40 -17.48 -18.62
CA SER A 581 -25.67 -17.77 -17.94
C SER A 581 -25.63 -17.57 -16.42
N LYS A 582 -26.79 -17.20 -15.84
CA LYS A 582 -26.97 -17.03 -14.39
C LYS A 582 -26.42 -18.21 -13.59
N LYS A 583 -26.73 -19.44 -14.01
CA LYS A 583 -26.30 -20.68 -13.34
C LYS A 583 -24.76 -20.78 -13.26
N LYS A 584 -24.06 -20.47 -14.36
CA LYS A 584 -22.60 -20.56 -14.44
C LYS A 584 -21.92 -19.42 -13.66
N ARG A 585 -22.42 -18.19 -13.79
CA ARG A 585 -21.98 -17.03 -12.99
C ARG A 585 -22.13 -17.27 -11.48
N ALA A 586 -23.27 -17.80 -11.03
CA ALA A 586 -23.50 -18.13 -9.63
C ALA A 586 -22.54 -19.21 -9.12
N ALA A 587 -22.33 -20.28 -9.90
CA ALA A 587 -21.37 -21.34 -9.55
C ALA A 587 -19.93 -20.80 -9.42
N PHE A 588 -19.52 -19.92 -10.34
CA PHE A 588 -18.23 -19.24 -10.27
C PHE A 588 -18.10 -18.39 -8.99
N LEU A 589 -19.09 -17.56 -8.68
CA LEU A 589 -19.08 -16.71 -7.49
C LEU A 589 -19.05 -17.54 -6.21
N ARG A 590 -19.87 -18.59 -6.12
CA ARG A 590 -19.90 -19.50 -4.97
C ARG A 590 -18.56 -20.17 -4.72
N ALA A 591 -17.86 -20.61 -5.78
CA ALA A 591 -16.52 -21.18 -5.66
C ALA A 591 -15.49 -20.15 -5.16
N LYS A 592 -15.63 -18.87 -5.53
CA LYS A 592 -14.78 -17.79 -5.02
C LYS A 592 -15.10 -17.47 -3.56
N ILE A 593 -16.37 -17.40 -3.18
CA ILE A 593 -16.82 -17.16 -1.81
C ILE A 593 -16.36 -18.29 -0.89
N ALA A 594 -16.48 -19.55 -1.31
CA ALA A 594 -16.02 -20.70 -0.53
C ALA A 594 -14.54 -20.58 -0.13
N LYS A 595 -13.67 -20.09 -1.03
CA LYS A 595 -12.25 -19.84 -0.72
C LYS A 595 -12.05 -18.76 0.35
N VAL A 596 -12.87 -17.71 0.33
CA VAL A 596 -12.84 -16.66 1.35
C VAL A 596 -13.33 -17.20 2.69
N VAL A 597 -14.42 -17.98 2.69
CA VAL A 597 -14.97 -18.62 3.90
C VAL A 597 -13.95 -19.56 4.53
N SER A 598 -13.31 -20.45 3.75
CA SER A 598 -12.24 -21.31 4.29
C SER A 598 -11.08 -20.53 4.88
N LYS A 599 -10.78 -19.32 4.37
CA LYS A 599 -9.77 -18.45 4.94
C LYS A 599 -10.23 -17.80 6.25
N LEU A 600 -11.51 -17.46 6.38
CA LEU A 600 -12.09 -16.96 7.63
C LEU A 600 -11.97 -18.01 8.74
N ASP A 601 -12.20 -19.29 8.44
CA ASP A 601 -12.08 -20.38 9.41
C ASP A 601 -10.67 -20.47 10.01
N LEU A 602 -9.63 -20.22 9.21
CA LEU A 602 -8.23 -20.24 9.65
C LEU A 602 -7.90 -19.13 10.66
N LEU A 603 -8.69 -18.07 10.76
CA LEU A 603 -8.43 -16.97 11.70
C LEU A 603 -8.53 -17.38 13.16
N GLN A 604 -9.25 -18.47 13.48
CA GLN A 604 -9.38 -18.99 14.84
C GLN A 604 -8.02 -19.46 15.41
N GLY A 605 -7.07 -19.82 14.54
CA GLY A 605 -5.72 -20.24 14.93
C GLY A 605 -4.76 -19.09 15.24
N LEU A 606 -5.20 -17.83 15.14
CA LEU A 606 -4.39 -16.64 15.36
C LEU A 606 -4.81 -15.92 16.65
N ARG A 607 -3.90 -15.14 17.23
CA ARG A 607 -4.26 -14.16 18.28
C ARG A 607 -5.37 -13.23 17.79
N SER A 608 -6.35 -12.92 18.64
CA SER A 608 -7.57 -12.18 18.24
C SER A 608 -7.26 -10.82 17.61
N GLN A 609 -6.24 -10.10 18.10
CA GLN A 609 -5.83 -8.82 17.50
C GLN A 609 -5.34 -9.01 16.05
N HIS A 610 -4.61 -10.10 15.78
CA HIS A 610 -4.07 -10.39 14.46
C HIS A 610 -5.19 -10.82 13.49
N ALA A 611 -6.07 -11.70 13.97
CA ALA A 611 -7.25 -12.12 13.23
C ALA A 611 -8.15 -10.91 12.87
N LEU A 612 -8.39 -10.01 13.82
CA LEU A 612 -9.18 -8.79 13.60
C LEU A 612 -8.54 -7.87 12.56
N LEU A 613 -7.22 -7.68 12.60
CA LEU A 613 -6.49 -6.87 11.61
C LEU A 613 -6.59 -7.48 10.21
N LEU A 614 -6.46 -8.80 10.08
CA LEU A 614 -6.59 -9.50 8.79
C LEU A 614 -8.03 -9.43 8.27
N LEU A 615 -9.02 -9.66 9.13
CA LEU A 615 -10.44 -9.55 8.79
C LEU A 615 -10.77 -8.16 8.25
N THR A 616 -10.45 -7.11 9.03
CA THR A 616 -10.86 -5.73 8.74
C THR A 616 -10.05 -5.06 7.64
N ARG A 617 -8.76 -5.39 7.48
CA ARG A 617 -7.87 -4.75 6.49
C ARG A 617 -7.69 -5.54 5.20
N CYS A 618 -7.91 -6.85 5.22
CA CYS A 618 -7.61 -7.73 4.08
C CYS A 618 -8.83 -8.52 3.63
N ILE A 619 -9.33 -9.44 4.46
CA ILE A 619 -10.30 -10.46 4.03
C ILE A 619 -11.63 -9.84 3.60
N GLN A 620 -12.16 -8.86 4.35
CA GLN A 620 -13.40 -8.16 3.96
C GLN A 620 -13.29 -7.38 2.64
N SER A 621 -12.06 -7.18 2.12
CA SER A 621 -11.84 -6.52 0.84
C SER A 621 -11.69 -7.47 -0.34
N GLU A 622 -11.63 -8.78 -0.07
CA GLU A 622 -11.61 -9.79 -1.13
C GLU A 622 -12.91 -9.77 -1.93
N LEU A 623 -12.81 -10.17 -3.20
CA LEU A 623 -13.90 -10.18 -4.19
C LEU A 623 -14.54 -8.83 -4.52
N ARG A 624 -14.06 -7.69 -3.97
CA ARG A 624 -14.55 -6.35 -4.34
C ARG A 624 -14.41 -6.00 -5.84
N HIS A 625 -13.49 -6.66 -6.55
CA HIS A 625 -13.39 -6.50 -8.00
C HIS A 625 -14.58 -7.16 -8.73
N LEU A 626 -15.04 -8.34 -8.27
CA LEU A 626 -16.21 -9.01 -8.83
C LEU A 626 -17.48 -8.17 -8.66
N GLN A 627 -17.61 -7.41 -7.56
CA GLN A 627 -18.71 -6.46 -7.40
C GLN A 627 -18.79 -5.41 -8.52
N ARG A 628 -17.67 -5.11 -9.20
CA ARG A 628 -17.63 -4.18 -10.34
C ARG A 628 -17.73 -4.87 -11.70
N CYS A 629 -17.27 -6.12 -11.80
CA CYS A 629 -17.04 -6.79 -13.08
C CYS A 629 -18.00 -7.95 -13.36
N LEU A 630 -18.59 -8.54 -12.33
CA LEU A 630 -19.50 -9.67 -12.46
C LEU A 630 -20.92 -9.14 -12.40
N ARG A 631 -21.69 -9.38 -13.47
CA ARG A 631 -23.14 -9.19 -13.42
C ARG A 631 -23.69 -10.10 -12.32
N SER A 632 -24.33 -9.53 -11.31
CA SER A 632 -24.86 -10.31 -10.17
C SER A 632 -26.19 -9.79 -9.62
N ASP A 633 -26.84 -8.89 -10.35
CA ASP A 633 -28.15 -8.30 -10.06
C ASP A 633 -29.24 -9.38 -9.89
N ASP A 634 -29.07 -10.52 -10.54
CA ASP A 634 -29.97 -11.67 -10.54
C ASP A 634 -29.54 -12.81 -9.61
N MET A 635 -28.51 -12.65 -8.78
CA MET A 635 -27.97 -13.70 -7.88
C MET A 635 -27.44 -13.15 -6.55
N MET A 636 -28.14 -12.16 -5.99
CA MET A 636 -27.72 -11.45 -4.77
C MET A 636 -27.59 -12.35 -3.54
N GLU A 637 -28.31 -13.47 -3.50
CA GLU A 637 -28.25 -14.50 -2.46
C GLU A 637 -26.84 -15.07 -2.24
N GLU A 638 -26.01 -15.13 -3.28
CA GLU A 638 -24.62 -15.59 -3.15
C GLU A 638 -23.80 -14.60 -2.31
N TRP A 639 -23.99 -13.28 -2.50
CA TRP A 639 -23.30 -12.27 -1.71
C TRP A 639 -23.71 -12.28 -0.23
N VAL A 640 -24.99 -12.56 0.05
CA VAL A 640 -25.50 -12.69 1.43
C VAL A 640 -24.78 -13.81 2.19
N THR A 641 -24.39 -14.88 1.49
CA THR A 641 -23.60 -15.97 2.09
C THR A 641 -22.25 -15.47 2.61
N LEU A 642 -21.55 -14.63 1.84
CA LEU A 642 -20.29 -14.03 2.29
C LEU A 642 -20.50 -13.04 3.43
N ASP A 643 -21.54 -12.19 3.34
CA ASP A 643 -21.86 -11.21 4.39
C ASP A 643 -22.13 -11.90 5.74
N THR A 644 -22.90 -12.99 5.72
CA THR A 644 -23.19 -13.81 6.89
C THR A 644 -21.91 -14.39 7.48
N ALA A 645 -21.00 -14.90 6.66
CA ALA A 645 -19.72 -15.44 7.13
C ALA A 645 -18.83 -14.36 7.77
N LEU A 646 -18.79 -13.15 7.19
CA LEU A 646 -18.05 -12.02 7.75
C LEU A 646 -18.60 -11.57 9.11
N ILE A 647 -19.92 -11.48 9.24
CA ILE A 647 -20.60 -11.16 10.51
C ILE A 647 -20.28 -12.23 11.55
N ARG A 648 -20.45 -13.50 11.20
CA ARG A 648 -20.13 -14.64 12.08
C ARG A 648 -18.69 -14.60 12.59
N GLN A 649 -17.74 -14.20 11.75
CA GLN A 649 -16.36 -14.09 12.19
C GLN A 649 -16.14 -13.00 13.25
N VAL A 650 -16.89 -11.89 13.20
CA VAL A 650 -16.86 -10.89 14.27
C VAL A 650 -17.45 -11.45 15.56
N GLN A 651 -18.54 -12.21 15.48
CA GLN A 651 -19.18 -12.86 16.65
C GLN A 651 -18.24 -13.88 17.30
N LEU A 652 -17.49 -14.64 16.51
CA LEU A 652 -16.45 -15.56 16.99
C LEU A 652 -15.31 -14.82 17.71
N LEU A 653 -14.81 -13.73 17.12
CA LEU A 653 -13.76 -12.90 17.77
C LEU A 653 -14.26 -12.19 19.03
N ARG A 654 -15.54 -11.83 19.06
CA ARG A 654 -16.25 -11.30 20.23
C ARG A 654 -16.36 -12.36 21.33
N GLY A 655 -16.29 -13.65 21.00
CA GLY A 655 -16.39 -14.74 21.96
C GLY A 655 -17.81 -14.96 22.47
N SER A 656 -18.85 -14.58 21.71
CA SER A 656 -20.26 -14.74 22.12
C SER A 656 -21.12 -15.24 20.97
N SER A 657 -21.90 -16.29 21.23
CA SER A 657 -22.88 -16.85 20.29
C SER A 657 -24.19 -16.06 20.22
N ARG A 658 -24.34 -14.98 21.01
CA ARG A 658 -25.54 -14.15 21.00
C ARG A 658 -25.61 -13.41 19.66
N GLU A 659 -26.65 -13.70 18.88
CA GLU A 659 -26.99 -12.96 17.67
C GLU A 659 -27.84 -11.74 18.05
N LEU A 660 -27.47 -10.56 17.56
CA LEU A 660 -28.20 -9.33 17.79
C LEU A 660 -28.85 -8.86 16.49
N LEU A 661 -30.07 -8.33 16.59
CA LEU A 661 -30.73 -7.67 15.45
C LEU A 661 -29.91 -6.49 14.91
N SER A 662 -29.06 -5.89 15.75
CA SER A 662 -28.17 -4.79 15.38
C SER A 662 -26.83 -5.25 14.78
N ASP A 663 -26.48 -6.55 14.79
CA ASP A 663 -25.15 -7.02 14.40
C ASP A 663 -24.82 -6.61 12.94
N GLU A 664 -25.70 -6.89 11.99
CA GLU A 664 -25.50 -6.50 10.58
C GLU A 664 -25.30 -4.98 10.45
N TRP A 665 -26.11 -4.18 11.16
CA TRP A 665 -26.04 -2.73 11.12
C TRP A 665 -24.73 -2.19 11.71
N ILE A 666 -24.38 -2.54 12.95
CA ILE A 666 -23.20 -1.98 13.62
C ILE A 666 -21.88 -2.49 13.03
N ILE A 667 -21.85 -3.73 12.55
CA ILE A 667 -20.67 -4.32 11.91
C ILE A 667 -20.43 -3.67 10.54
N SER A 668 -21.50 -3.44 9.76
CA SER A 668 -21.39 -2.82 8.43
C SER A 668 -21.14 -1.32 8.44
N LEU A 669 -21.58 -0.64 9.50
CA LEU A 669 -21.45 0.80 9.64
C LEU A 669 -19.95 1.22 9.62
N PRO A 670 -19.57 2.25 8.83
CA PRO A 670 -18.20 2.74 8.80
C PRO A 670 -17.63 3.07 10.18
N VAL A 671 -16.32 2.85 10.36
CA VAL A 671 -15.60 3.14 11.62
C VAL A 671 -15.79 4.59 12.10
N ARG A 672 -15.92 5.55 11.16
CA ARG A 672 -16.16 6.97 11.47
C ARG A 672 -17.51 7.26 12.11
N TYR A 673 -18.48 6.35 11.95
CA TYR A 673 -19.82 6.41 12.52
C TYR A 673 -19.96 5.50 13.75
N GLY A 674 -18.88 4.87 14.21
CA GLY A 674 -18.87 4.05 15.42
C GLY A 674 -19.01 2.55 15.17
N GLY A 675 -19.15 2.09 13.92
CA GLY A 675 -19.21 0.66 13.58
C GLY A 675 -17.84 0.01 13.37
N MET A 676 -17.83 -1.20 12.80
CA MET A 676 -16.61 -1.99 12.49
C MET A 676 -16.04 -1.68 11.10
N GLY A 677 -16.84 -1.14 10.19
CA GLY A 677 -16.45 -0.85 8.81
C GLY A 677 -16.20 -2.09 7.94
N ILE A 678 -16.88 -3.20 8.24
CA ILE A 678 -16.88 -4.41 7.42
C ILE A 678 -18.05 -4.31 6.46
N SER A 679 -17.80 -3.84 5.24
CA SER A 679 -18.88 -3.54 4.30
C SER A 679 -19.62 -4.79 3.83
N MET A 680 -20.94 -4.70 3.70
CA MET A 680 -21.78 -5.78 3.16
C MET A 680 -21.66 -5.84 1.64
N HIS A 681 -21.20 -6.95 1.11
CA HIS A 681 -21.01 -7.17 -0.31
C HIS A 681 -22.32 -7.13 -1.07
N SER A 682 -23.39 -7.66 -0.49
CA SER A 682 -24.74 -7.65 -1.08
C SER A 682 -25.26 -6.22 -1.29
N LYS A 683 -24.94 -5.28 -0.39
CA LYS A 683 -25.37 -3.88 -0.50
C LYS A 683 -24.53 -3.07 -1.49
N ILE A 684 -23.24 -3.43 -1.63
CA ILE A 684 -22.31 -2.68 -2.48
C ILE A 684 -22.31 -3.17 -3.93
N ALA A 685 -22.48 -4.48 -4.18
CA ALA A 685 -22.44 -5.06 -5.51
C ALA A 685 -23.31 -4.35 -6.55
N PRO A 686 -24.62 -4.09 -6.32
CA PRO A 686 -25.47 -3.41 -7.32
C PRO A 686 -24.98 -1.99 -7.63
N LEU A 687 -24.53 -1.25 -6.62
CA LEU A 687 -24.00 0.11 -6.80
C LEU A 687 -22.67 0.11 -7.56
N ALA A 688 -21.80 -0.86 -7.25
CA ALA A 688 -20.48 -0.98 -7.83
C ALA A 688 -20.55 -1.38 -9.30
N TYR A 689 -21.41 -2.34 -9.63
CA TYR A 689 -21.65 -2.79 -10.99
C TYR A 689 -22.27 -1.68 -11.83
N SER A 690 -23.35 -1.04 -11.37
CA SER A 690 -24.00 0.05 -12.10
C SER A 690 -23.07 1.26 -12.29
N ALA A 691 -22.32 1.68 -11.27
CA ALA A 691 -21.38 2.79 -11.43
C ALA A 691 -20.27 2.50 -12.46
N MET A 692 -19.89 1.22 -12.58
CA MET A 692 -18.89 0.80 -13.56
C MET A 692 -19.49 0.67 -14.97
N ALA A 693 -20.71 0.16 -15.09
CA ALA A 693 -21.45 0.09 -16.35
C ALA A 693 -21.60 1.50 -16.95
N ASP A 694 -22.05 2.48 -16.16
CA ASP A 694 -22.20 3.87 -16.60
C ASP A 694 -20.86 4.46 -17.07
N PHE A 695 -19.78 4.26 -16.29
CA PHE A 695 -18.44 4.73 -16.64
C PHE A 695 -17.90 4.09 -17.93
N THR A 696 -18.20 2.81 -18.12
CA THR A 696 -17.67 2.01 -19.24
C THR A 696 -18.43 2.29 -20.53
N GLN A 697 -19.73 2.55 -20.45
CA GLN A 697 -20.56 2.86 -21.61
C GLN A 697 -19.99 4.04 -22.41
N ASP A 698 -19.48 5.07 -21.74
CA ASP A 698 -18.87 6.23 -22.40
C ASP A 698 -17.56 5.88 -23.13
N MET A 699 -16.78 4.94 -22.60
CA MET A 699 -15.54 4.47 -23.23
C MET A 699 -15.81 3.57 -24.44
N LEU A 700 -16.85 2.72 -24.36
CA LEU A 700 -17.17 1.75 -25.41
C LEU A 700 -17.98 2.36 -26.55
N ARG A 701 -18.72 3.44 -26.31
CA ARG A 701 -19.58 4.08 -27.31
C ARG A 701 -18.85 4.42 -28.62
N PRO A 702 -17.67 5.07 -28.63
CA PRO A 702 -16.93 5.33 -29.88
C PRO A 702 -16.40 4.07 -30.57
N ILE A 703 -16.34 2.94 -29.86
CA ILE A 703 -15.74 1.69 -30.35
C ILE A 703 -16.81 0.74 -30.91
N PHE A 704 -17.99 0.70 -30.29
CA PHE A 704 -19.04 -0.28 -30.57
C PHE A 704 -20.33 0.33 -31.17
N ASP A 705 -20.55 1.65 -31.11
CA ASP A 705 -21.79 2.26 -31.59
C ASP A 705 -21.57 2.98 -32.93
N THR A 706 -22.31 2.57 -33.97
CA THR A 706 -22.15 3.05 -35.36
C THR A 706 -22.68 4.46 -35.61
N VAL A 707 -23.47 5.01 -34.68
CA VAL A 707 -24.05 6.37 -34.72
C VAL A 707 -23.49 7.16 -33.54
N TYR A 708 -22.20 7.48 -33.59
CA TYR A 708 -21.59 8.40 -32.63
C TYR A 708 -21.34 9.74 -33.31
N GLU A 709 -22.15 10.74 -32.97
CA GLU A 709 -21.86 12.13 -33.32
C GLU A 709 -21.06 12.78 -32.17
N PRO A 710 -19.78 13.13 -32.39
CA PRO A 710 -19.00 13.87 -31.39
C PRO A 710 -19.56 15.28 -31.26
N GLY A 711 -20.23 15.61 -30.15
CA GLY A 711 -20.72 16.98 -29.96
C GLY A 711 -21.77 17.28 -28.88
N ASN A 712 -22.31 16.28 -28.15
CA ASN A 712 -23.35 16.54 -27.13
C ASN A 712 -22.87 16.35 -25.68
N ASP A 713 -21.66 16.83 -25.37
CA ASP A 713 -20.96 16.61 -24.09
C ASP A 713 -21.44 17.54 -22.95
N ASN A 714 -22.76 17.66 -22.77
CA ASN A 714 -23.36 18.15 -21.53
C ASN A 714 -23.91 16.98 -20.68
N VAL A 715 -23.35 15.78 -20.83
CA VAL A 715 -23.71 14.64 -19.95
C VAL A 715 -22.94 14.80 -18.65
N ALA A 716 -23.66 15.01 -17.55
CA ALA A 716 -23.07 15.06 -16.21
C ALA A 716 -22.22 13.80 -15.96
N GLN A 717 -21.01 13.98 -15.39
CA GLN A 717 -20.13 12.84 -15.11
C GLN A 717 -20.88 11.79 -14.26
N PRO A 718 -20.84 10.51 -14.64
CA PRO A 718 -21.56 9.47 -13.92
C PRO A 718 -21.08 9.40 -12.47
N GLU A 719 -22.02 9.24 -11.54
CA GLU A 719 -21.71 9.19 -10.11
C GLU A 719 -20.81 7.98 -9.81
N ARG A 720 -19.66 8.22 -9.18
CA ARG A 720 -18.67 7.17 -8.88
C ARG A 720 -19.17 6.25 -7.77
N GLN A 721 -18.69 4.99 -7.78
CA GLN A 721 -19.02 3.99 -6.76
C GLN A 721 -18.93 4.52 -5.33
N HIS A 722 -17.83 5.20 -4.96
CA HIS A 722 -17.63 5.67 -3.58
C HIS A 722 -18.66 6.73 -3.15
N GLN A 723 -19.21 7.51 -4.09
CA GLN A 723 -20.24 8.51 -3.81
C GLN A 723 -21.57 7.80 -3.53
N ARG A 724 -21.97 6.87 -4.41
CA ARG A 724 -23.18 6.02 -4.22
C ARG A 724 -23.14 5.26 -2.90
N VAL A 725 -22.00 4.62 -2.59
CA VAL A 725 -21.80 3.88 -1.33
C VAL A 725 -21.80 4.81 -0.12
N SER A 726 -21.25 6.04 -0.23
CA SER A 726 -21.24 6.98 0.88
C SER A 726 -22.65 7.47 1.24
N LYS A 727 -23.53 7.66 0.26
CA LYS A 727 -24.94 8.02 0.48
C LYS A 727 -25.66 6.94 1.30
N ILE A 728 -25.53 5.67 0.90
CA ILE A 728 -26.11 4.54 1.64
C ILE A 728 -25.57 4.47 3.08
N HIS A 729 -24.27 4.65 3.28
CA HIS A 729 -23.71 4.64 4.64
C HIS A 729 -24.25 5.78 5.51
N GLU A 730 -24.47 6.97 4.92
CA GLU A 730 -25.04 8.11 5.64
C GLU A 730 -26.51 7.87 5.98
N GLU A 731 -27.29 7.32 5.05
CA GLU A 731 -28.68 6.91 5.29
C GLU A 731 -28.75 5.84 6.38
N GLN A 732 -27.89 4.82 6.34
CA GLN A 732 -27.82 3.78 7.36
C GLN A 732 -27.44 4.32 8.73
N TYR A 733 -26.60 5.34 8.80
CA TYR A 733 -26.26 6.01 10.06
C TYR A 733 -27.44 6.82 10.62
N LYS A 734 -28.22 7.45 9.74
CA LYS A 734 -29.41 8.25 10.10
C LYS A 734 -30.63 7.38 10.42
N LYS A 735 -30.68 6.12 9.99
CA LYS A 735 -31.73 5.19 10.37
C LYS A 735 -31.78 5.11 11.89
N HIS A 736 -32.94 5.44 12.44
CA HIS A 736 -33.16 5.37 13.87
C HIS A 736 -33.19 3.89 14.25
N VAL A 737 -32.10 3.42 14.83
CA VAL A 737 -32.10 2.18 15.59
C VAL A 737 -32.48 2.57 17.02
N ASP A 738 -33.48 1.89 17.58
CA ASP A 738 -33.91 2.10 18.97
C ASP A 738 -32.80 1.67 19.93
N LEU A 739 -31.84 2.57 20.13
CA LEU A 739 -30.72 2.40 21.03
C LEU A 739 -31.04 3.06 22.38
N THR A 740 -30.72 2.37 23.47
CA THR A 740 -30.73 2.97 24.80
C THR A 740 -29.71 4.11 24.89
N ARG A 741 -29.85 4.98 25.89
CA ARG A 741 -28.91 6.09 26.11
C ARG A 741 -27.47 5.60 26.29
N GLU A 742 -27.28 4.47 26.96
CA GLU A 742 -25.98 3.83 27.17
C GLU A 742 -25.37 3.35 25.85
N GLN A 743 -26.16 2.69 25.00
CA GLN A 743 -25.75 2.24 23.67
C GLN A 743 -25.36 3.42 22.77
N GLN A 744 -26.13 4.52 22.81
CA GLN A 744 -25.84 5.75 22.07
C GLN A 744 -24.51 6.37 22.53
N ASN A 745 -24.25 6.42 23.84
CA ASN A 745 -22.98 6.93 24.36
C ASN A 745 -21.79 6.11 23.87
N ILE A 746 -21.89 4.78 23.88
CA ILE A 746 -20.83 3.88 23.39
C ILE A 746 -20.60 4.06 21.89
N LEU A 747 -21.68 4.24 21.11
CA LEU A 747 -21.57 4.52 19.69
C LEU A 747 -20.83 5.84 19.42
N ILE A 748 -21.13 6.89 20.18
CA ILE A 748 -20.46 8.20 20.08
C ILE A 748 -18.98 8.10 20.51
N ASP A 749 -18.70 7.45 21.64
CA ASP A 749 -17.32 7.24 22.11
C ASP A 749 -16.50 6.44 21.11
N SER A 750 -17.16 5.49 20.44
CA SER A 750 -16.60 4.69 19.34
C SER A 750 -16.20 5.52 18.12
N GLN A 751 -16.80 6.68 17.88
CA GLN A 751 -16.41 7.59 16.79
C GLN A 751 -15.12 8.37 17.10
N SER A 752 -14.78 8.49 18.38
CA SER A 752 -13.61 9.24 18.83
C SER A 752 -12.31 8.70 18.26
N LYS A 753 -11.27 9.54 18.28
CA LYS A 753 -9.92 9.14 17.85
C LYS A 753 -9.41 7.90 18.61
N PHE A 754 -9.71 7.83 19.91
CA PHE A 754 -9.27 6.73 20.77
C PHE A 754 -10.14 5.48 20.56
N GLY A 755 -11.46 5.65 20.46
CA GLY A 755 -12.42 4.56 20.25
C GLY A 755 -12.16 3.74 18.98
N LYS A 756 -11.56 4.34 17.95
CA LYS A 756 -11.18 3.65 16.71
C LYS A 756 -9.72 3.20 16.59
N SER A 757 -8.83 3.65 17.47
CA SER A 757 -7.38 3.45 17.29
C SER A 757 -7.00 1.96 17.37
N TRP A 758 -7.57 1.23 18.33
CA TRP A 758 -7.21 -0.16 18.59
C TRP A 758 -7.53 -1.09 17.41
N LEU A 759 -8.60 -0.82 16.65
CA LEU A 759 -8.99 -1.58 15.44
C LEU A 759 -7.91 -1.62 14.36
N THR A 760 -7.01 -0.63 14.33
CA THR A 760 -6.00 -0.48 13.27
C THR A 760 -4.57 -0.55 13.79
N THR A 761 -4.39 -0.74 15.10
CA THR A 761 -3.06 -0.73 15.73
C THR A 761 -2.33 -2.04 15.47
N ILE A 762 -1.19 -1.94 14.79
CA ILE A 762 -0.29 -3.07 14.56
C ILE A 762 0.54 -3.37 15.82
N PRO A 763 0.62 -4.63 16.27
CA PRO A 763 1.40 -5.03 17.44
C PRO A 763 2.89 -5.15 17.12
N TYR A 764 3.56 -4.04 16.76
CA TYR A 764 5.00 -4.04 16.47
C TYR A 764 5.86 -4.52 17.66
N ASN A 765 5.35 -4.32 18.88
CA ASN A 765 5.97 -4.71 20.14
C ASN A 765 4.90 -5.01 21.21
N ASN A 766 5.31 -5.55 22.35
CA ASN A 766 4.42 -5.95 23.44
C ASN A 766 3.59 -4.80 24.05
N SER A 767 4.02 -3.55 23.90
CA SER A 767 3.25 -2.39 24.36
C SER A 767 2.15 -1.97 23.39
N LEU A 768 2.05 -2.59 22.21
CA LEU A 768 0.96 -2.40 21.24
C LEU A 768 0.13 -3.67 21.05
N ALA A 769 0.43 -4.72 21.81
CA ALA A 769 -0.26 -6.00 21.75
C ALA A 769 -1.44 -6.01 22.73
N LEU A 770 -2.60 -6.45 22.24
CA LEU A 770 -3.79 -6.74 23.02
C LEU A 770 -3.93 -8.24 23.19
N SER A 771 -4.32 -8.66 24.40
CA SER A 771 -4.71 -10.04 24.68
C SER A 771 -6.04 -10.39 24.00
N ASN A 772 -6.33 -11.69 23.89
CA ASN A 772 -7.58 -12.15 23.30
C ASN A 772 -8.80 -11.64 24.08
N SER A 773 -8.73 -11.59 25.42
CA SER A 773 -9.82 -11.06 26.25
C SER A 773 -10.02 -9.56 26.06
N GLU A 774 -8.94 -8.76 26.01
CA GLU A 774 -9.04 -7.32 25.74
C GLU A 774 -9.71 -7.03 24.39
N VAL A 775 -9.40 -7.83 23.35
CA VAL A 775 -10.09 -7.73 22.05
C VAL A 775 -11.56 -8.14 22.15
N SER A 776 -11.86 -9.23 22.86
CA SER A 776 -13.22 -9.73 23.10
C SER A 776 -14.10 -8.67 23.76
N VAL A 777 -13.63 -8.09 24.87
CA VAL A 777 -14.32 -7.03 25.63
C VAL A 777 -14.53 -5.79 24.77
N ALA A 778 -13.50 -5.37 24.03
CA ALA A 778 -13.62 -4.24 23.12
C ALA A 778 -14.66 -4.48 22.01
N LEU A 779 -14.77 -5.71 21.49
CA LEU A 779 -15.78 -6.09 20.51
C LEU A 779 -17.19 -6.13 21.11
N HIS A 780 -17.35 -6.59 22.35
CA HIS A 780 -18.64 -6.52 23.07
C HIS A 780 -19.16 -5.09 23.14
N TYR A 781 -18.35 -4.14 23.62
CA TYR A 781 -18.73 -2.72 23.62
C TYR A 781 -18.98 -2.19 22.20
N ARG A 782 -18.07 -2.44 21.26
CA ARG A 782 -18.15 -1.87 19.91
C ARG A 782 -19.35 -2.37 19.11
N THR A 783 -19.74 -3.62 19.31
CA THR A 783 -20.90 -4.25 18.64
C THR A 783 -22.18 -4.13 19.45
N LEU A 784 -22.16 -3.38 20.56
CA LEU A 784 -23.31 -3.23 21.45
C LEU A 784 -23.87 -4.59 21.90
N CYS A 785 -22.97 -5.51 22.24
CA CYS A 785 -23.32 -6.85 22.70
C CYS A 785 -23.06 -6.96 24.21
N PRO A 786 -24.10 -7.14 25.04
CA PRO A 786 -23.90 -7.37 26.46
C PRO A 786 -23.15 -8.68 26.70
N GLY A 787 -22.48 -8.78 27.85
CA GLY A 787 -21.81 -9.99 28.32
C GLY A 787 -22.66 -11.27 28.26
N GLN A 788 -21.98 -12.42 28.23
CA GLN A 788 -22.62 -13.72 28.00
C GLN A 788 -23.65 -14.09 29.08
N ALA A 789 -23.36 -13.81 30.35
CA ALA A 789 -24.28 -14.11 31.44
C ALA A 789 -25.58 -13.31 31.27
N GLU A 790 -26.73 -13.92 31.53
CA GLU A 790 -28.02 -13.24 31.44
C GLU A 790 -28.24 -12.25 32.59
N PHE A 791 -27.68 -12.57 33.75
CA PHE A 791 -27.72 -11.75 34.96
C PHE A 791 -26.30 -11.52 35.47
N CYS A 792 -26.08 -10.34 36.05
CA CYS A 792 -24.83 -9.99 36.70
C CYS A 792 -24.62 -10.89 37.92
N LEU A 793 -23.50 -11.60 37.97
CA LEU A 793 -23.11 -12.51 39.05
C LEU A 793 -22.94 -11.78 40.39
N ALA A 794 -22.73 -10.46 40.37
CA ALA A 794 -22.55 -9.67 41.58
C ALA A 794 -23.85 -9.11 42.17
N CYS A 795 -24.85 -8.76 41.35
CA CYS A 795 -26.07 -8.10 41.83
C CYS A 795 -27.40 -8.72 41.37
N GLY A 796 -27.36 -9.75 40.52
CA GLY A 796 -28.54 -10.46 40.03
C GLY A 796 -29.42 -9.67 39.05
N LEU A 797 -29.09 -8.41 38.73
CA LEU A 797 -29.78 -7.65 37.69
C LEU A 797 -29.44 -8.19 36.31
N ARG A 798 -30.36 -8.03 35.36
CA ARG A 798 -30.12 -8.45 33.97
C ARG A 798 -28.89 -7.74 33.41
N ASN A 799 -28.00 -8.50 32.77
CA ASN A 799 -26.85 -7.93 32.11
C ASN A 799 -27.29 -7.10 30.91
N THR A 800 -26.95 -5.82 30.96
CA THR A 800 -27.16 -4.87 29.87
C THR A 800 -25.83 -4.20 29.58
N ILE A 801 -25.72 -3.59 28.41
CA ILE A 801 -24.47 -2.96 27.99
C ILE A 801 -24.13 -1.81 28.94
N GLY A 802 -22.97 -1.88 29.57
CA GLY A 802 -22.55 -0.91 30.62
C GLY A 802 -22.89 -1.36 32.04
N HIS A 803 -23.56 -2.51 32.18
CA HIS A 803 -23.85 -3.22 33.42
C HIS A 803 -23.76 -4.74 33.14
N ASP A 804 -22.63 -5.16 32.58
CA ASP A 804 -22.37 -6.53 32.17
C ASP A 804 -21.02 -7.04 32.70
N ASP A 805 -21.00 -8.32 33.09
CA ASP A 805 -19.79 -9.01 33.54
C ASP A 805 -19.01 -9.48 32.31
N LEU A 806 -18.06 -8.64 31.85
CA LEU A 806 -17.19 -8.88 30.70
C LEU A 806 -15.74 -9.20 31.08
#